data_AF-A0A178V9Q6-F1
#
_entry.id   AF-A0A178V9Q6-F1
#
_cell.length_a   1.000
_cell.length_b   1.000
_cell.length_c   1.000
_cell.angle_alpha   90.00
_cell.angle_beta   90.00
_cell.angle_gamma   90.00
#
_symmetry.space_group_name_H-M   'P 1'
#
loop_
_entity.id
_entity.type
_entity.pdbx_description
1 polymer ?
#
loop_
_entity_poly.entity_id
_entity_poly.type
_entity_poly.pdbx_seq_one_letter_code
_entity_poly.pdbx_strand_id
1 'polypeptide(L)'
;MGVTLLRSIFGLCAVSSSSRVTDSYCSTKSYLRRRRTSASKQRLTEIKSVTSTPPPPSRGIRRRRKNKDENVVHNPYSKMEMARPDLRKSLLDFLEEARDFVGDGGGPPRWFSPLECRAQAPNSPLLLFLPGIDGTGLGLIRHHKKLGEIFDIWCLHIPVSDRTPFKDLVKLIERTVKSENYRFPNRPIYLVGESIGACLALDVAARNPNVDLALILVNPATHVNNFMSKPLLGMLNVLPDGIPTLWEDVFGFKQGAPLTGILEALSNEFSVQRMGGVGGGMLRDLFAVSANLPTLSRMFSKDTLLWKLEMLKSAIASVNSHIYSVKAETLILPSGRDQWLLNEEDIVRYSRTLPNCIVRKLDDNGQFPLLEDSLDLATIIKLTCFYRRGKSHDYVSDYIKPTPFELQQLLDEHRLLMDAISPVMLSTLEDGTIVRSLEGLPSQGPVVYVGYHMILGFELAPMVDSLVDPKMFDKYKLMGGVPVSNMNFYKLLREKAHVLLYPGGVREALHRKGEEYKLFWPEQSEFVRVASKFGAKIVPFGVVGEDDIFNIVLDSNDQRNIPILKYLMEKATKDAGNLREGDESELGNQDCYIPGLVPKIPGRFYYYFGKPIDLAGKEKELKDKEKAQEVYLQAKSEVEQCIAYLKMKRECDPYRQLLPRMMYQASHGWSCEIPTFDL
;
A
#
# COMPACT_ATOMS: atom_id res chain seq x y z
N MET A 1 9.06 1.89 -25.03
CA MET A 1 9.14 3.19 -24.34
C MET A 1 8.78 2.94 -22.88
N GLY A 2 9.62 3.37 -21.94
CA GLY A 2 9.35 3.15 -20.52
C GLY A 2 8.05 3.83 -20.12
N VAL A 3 7.15 3.10 -19.47
CA VAL A 3 5.92 3.67 -18.91
C VAL A 3 6.34 4.73 -17.89
N THR A 4 6.24 6.00 -18.28
CA THR A 4 6.32 7.13 -17.37
C THR A 4 5.06 7.09 -16.54
N LEU A 5 5.18 6.56 -15.32
CA LEU A 5 4.08 6.59 -14.35
C LEU A 5 3.71 8.06 -14.10
N LEU A 6 2.48 8.42 -14.46
CA LEU A 6 1.88 9.69 -14.13
C LEU A 6 1.58 9.68 -12.63
N ARG A 7 2.30 10.49 -11.85
CA ARG A 7 2.01 10.63 -10.41
C ARG A 7 0.78 11.53 -10.27
N SER A 8 -0.33 11.01 -9.77
CA SER A 8 -1.56 11.80 -9.60
C SER A 8 -1.65 12.43 -8.21
N ILE A 9 -2.34 13.56 -8.12
CA ILE A 9 -2.64 14.23 -6.84
C ILE A 9 -4.11 13.98 -6.52
N PHE A 10 -4.40 13.20 -5.47
CA PHE A 10 -5.76 12.81 -5.12
C PHE A 10 -6.36 13.66 -4.00
N GLY A 11 -7.53 14.22 -4.31
CA GLY A 11 -8.40 15.13 -3.53
C GLY A 11 -8.90 14.65 -2.17
N LEU A 12 -8.45 13.50 -1.66
CA LEU A 12 -8.95 12.92 -0.42
C LEU A 12 -7.85 12.94 0.65
N CYS A 13 -8.19 13.45 1.83
CA CYS A 13 -7.38 13.27 3.04
C CYS A 13 -7.08 11.78 3.22
N ALA A 14 -5.90 11.46 3.78
CA ALA A 14 -5.47 10.09 4.02
C ALA A 14 -6.58 9.25 4.68
N VAL A 15 -7.31 8.49 3.86
CA VAL A 15 -8.34 7.57 4.37
C VAL A 15 -7.59 6.46 5.09
N SER A 16 -7.80 6.38 6.40
CA SER A 16 -7.39 5.25 7.21
C SER A 16 -7.85 3.98 6.49
N SER A 17 -6.90 3.12 6.14
CA SER A 17 -7.17 1.75 5.73
C SER A 17 -8.19 1.13 6.69
N SER A 18 -9.39 0.81 6.19
CA SER A 18 -10.40 -0.05 6.82
C SER A 18 -10.33 -0.12 8.35
N SER A 19 -10.91 0.87 9.06
CA SER A 19 -11.04 0.80 10.52
C SER A 19 -12.40 0.27 11.00
N ARG A 20 -13.26 -0.25 10.11
CA ARG A 20 -14.54 -0.80 10.52
C ARG A 20 -14.83 -2.11 9.80
N VAL A 21 -14.44 -3.20 10.46
CA VAL A 21 -15.10 -4.51 10.34
C VAL A 21 -16.61 -4.26 10.37
N THR A 22 -17.28 -4.69 9.31
CA THR A 22 -18.73 -4.56 9.14
C THR A 22 -19.42 -5.54 10.08
N ASP A 23 -20.01 -5.04 11.17
CA ASP A 23 -20.98 -5.79 11.95
C ASP A 23 -22.31 -5.86 11.17
N SER A 24 -22.68 -7.06 10.74
CA SER A 24 -24.06 -7.37 10.38
C SER A 24 -24.64 -8.32 11.44
N TYR A 25 -25.80 -7.96 11.96
CA TYR A 25 -26.68 -8.75 12.82
C TYR A 25 -26.17 -9.11 14.24
N CYS A 26 -26.55 -8.29 15.24
CA CYS A 26 -27.17 -8.87 16.43
C CYS A 26 -28.10 -7.88 17.15
N SER A 27 -29.12 -8.47 17.77
CA SER A 27 -30.40 -7.91 18.20
C SER A 27 -30.33 -6.93 19.38
N THR A 28 -31.24 -5.96 19.33
CA THR A 28 -31.63 -5.00 20.38
C THR A 28 -31.88 -5.61 21.76
N LYS A 29 -31.32 -5.00 22.81
CA LYS A 29 -32.06 -4.58 24.03
C LYS A 29 -31.23 -3.62 24.90
N SER A 30 -31.72 -2.38 24.95
CA SER A 30 -31.70 -1.38 26.04
C SER A 30 -30.71 -1.54 27.20
N TYR A 31 -29.90 -0.51 27.47
CA TYR A 31 -29.99 0.29 28.71
C TYR A 31 -29.35 1.68 28.50
N LEU A 32 -30.17 2.71 28.66
CA LEU A 32 -29.80 4.13 28.70
C LEU A 32 -29.00 4.44 29.97
N ARG A 33 -27.83 5.09 29.83
CA ARG A 33 -27.38 6.05 30.86
C ARG A 33 -26.48 7.14 30.28
N ARG A 34 -27.07 8.33 30.18
CA ARG A 34 -26.42 9.63 29.97
C ARG A 34 -25.24 9.83 30.92
N ARG A 35 -24.10 10.29 30.39
CA ARG A 35 -23.21 11.23 31.09
C ARG A 35 -22.74 12.32 30.13
N ARG A 36 -23.25 13.53 30.37
CA ARG A 36 -22.74 14.80 29.84
C ARG A 36 -21.43 15.14 30.53
N THR A 37 -20.42 15.55 29.77
CA THR A 37 -19.39 16.56 30.04
C THR A 37 -18.60 16.72 28.72
N SER A 38 -18.01 17.83 28.30
CA SER A 38 -18.13 19.27 28.54
C SER A 38 -17.24 19.88 27.44
N ALA A 39 -17.78 20.75 26.58
CA ALA A 39 -17.03 21.34 25.47
C ALA A 39 -15.96 22.32 25.98
N SER A 40 -14.69 22.10 25.63
CA SER A 40 -13.61 23.06 25.84
C SER A 40 -13.27 23.78 24.53
N LYS A 41 -13.75 25.03 24.45
CA LYS A 41 -13.37 26.04 23.46
C LYS A 41 -11.89 26.40 23.65
N GLN A 42 -11.06 26.23 22.61
CA GLN A 42 -9.73 26.84 22.60
C GLN A 42 -9.84 28.33 22.22
N ARG A 43 -9.39 29.18 23.14
CA ARG A 43 -9.26 30.63 22.96
C ARG A 43 -8.02 30.93 22.10
N LEU A 44 -8.22 31.78 21.09
CA LEU A 44 -7.20 32.60 20.46
C LEU A 44 -6.49 33.45 21.53
N THR A 45 -5.16 33.48 21.50
CA THR A 45 -4.36 34.49 22.22
C THR A 45 -3.53 35.28 21.22
N GLU A 46 -3.71 36.60 21.29
CA GLU A 46 -3.07 37.64 20.49
C GLU A 46 -1.54 37.63 20.66
N ILE A 47 -0.85 37.84 19.54
CA ILE A 47 0.58 38.14 19.47
C ILE A 47 0.75 39.64 19.76
N LYS A 48 1.42 39.98 20.87
CA LYS A 48 1.93 41.34 21.11
C LYS A 48 3.32 41.50 20.51
N SER A 49 3.49 42.63 19.83
CA SER A 49 4.73 43.17 19.28
C SER A 49 5.73 43.57 20.38
N VAL A 50 7.02 43.22 20.19
CA VAL A 50 8.13 43.86 20.88
C VAL A 50 9.30 44.03 19.92
N THR A 51 9.65 45.29 19.68
CA THR A 51 10.82 45.78 18.96
C THR A 51 12.08 45.66 19.84
N SER A 52 13.19 45.17 19.31
CA SER A 52 14.54 45.51 19.83
C SER A 52 15.64 45.32 18.78
N THR A 53 16.67 46.15 18.92
CA THR A 53 17.69 46.63 17.98
C THR A 53 18.88 45.67 17.72
N PRO A 54 19.72 45.92 16.68
CA PRO A 54 20.70 44.95 16.17
C PRO A 54 22.12 45.05 16.80
N PRO A 55 22.92 43.96 16.83
CA PRO A 55 24.34 43.99 17.22
C PRO A 55 25.31 44.14 16.01
N PRO A 56 26.60 44.49 16.23
CA PRO A 56 27.50 45.05 15.21
C PRO A 56 28.21 44.01 14.31
N PRO A 57 28.88 44.42 13.22
CA PRO A 57 29.30 43.50 12.17
C PRO A 57 30.65 42.84 12.49
N SER A 58 30.75 41.53 12.28
CA SER A 58 32.03 40.82 12.25
C SER A 58 32.38 40.38 10.83
N ARG A 59 33.68 40.50 10.55
CA ARG A 59 34.35 40.56 9.25
C ARG A 59 34.16 39.33 8.37
N GLY A 60 34.05 39.59 7.07
CA GLY A 60 33.81 38.60 6.03
C GLY A 60 34.93 37.59 5.84
N ILE A 61 34.52 36.34 5.60
CA ILE A 61 35.31 35.34 4.87
C ILE A 61 34.52 35.01 3.60
N ARG A 62 35.03 35.49 2.48
CA ARG A 62 34.53 35.26 1.13
C ARG A 62 34.73 33.78 0.76
N ARG A 63 33.75 32.91 1.05
CA ARG A 63 33.72 31.55 0.48
C ARG A 63 33.04 31.61 -0.89
N ARG A 64 33.88 31.50 -1.94
CA ARG A 64 33.51 31.22 -3.33
C ARG A 64 32.35 30.20 -3.37
N ARG A 65 31.19 30.62 -3.88
CA ARG A 65 30.14 29.70 -4.35
C ARG A 65 30.74 28.88 -5.50
N LYS A 66 31.13 27.64 -5.22
CA LYS A 66 31.16 26.59 -6.23
C LYS A 66 29.70 26.20 -6.43
N ASN A 67 29.18 26.38 -7.65
CA ASN A 67 27.93 25.75 -8.07
C ASN A 67 28.08 24.25 -7.78
N LYS A 68 27.39 23.78 -6.74
CA LYS A 68 27.05 22.37 -6.65
C LYS A 68 25.89 22.23 -7.62
N ASP A 69 26.09 21.47 -8.68
CA ASP A 69 24.99 20.86 -9.41
C ASP A 69 24.00 20.34 -8.36
N GLU A 70 22.78 20.87 -8.40
CA GLU A 70 21.71 20.41 -7.54
C GLU A 70 21.52 18.94 -7.87
N ASN A 71 22.01 18.08 -6.96
CA ASN A 71 21.84 16.64 -7.03
C ASN A 71 20.34 16.37 -7.22
N VAL A 72 19.94 16.06 -8.45
CA VAL A 72 18.72 15.33 -8.73
C VAL A 72 18.79 14.11 -7.81
N VAL A 73 17.91 14.04 -6.82
CA VAL A 73 17.82 12.90 -5.91
C VAL A 73 17.35 11.74 -6.77
N HIS A 74 18.30 11.01 -7.35
CA HIS A 74 18.02 9.85 -8.17
C HIS A 74 17.22 8.89 -7.30
N ASN A 75 16.03 8.50 -7.75
CA ASN A 75 15.24 7.48 -7.05
C ASN A 75 16.17 6.25 -6.89
N PRO A 76 16.51 5.85 -5.65
CA PRO A 76 17.47 4.78 -5.42
C PRO A 76 16.97 3.42 -5.95
N TYR A 77 15.68 3.33 -6.29
CA TYR A 77 15.00 2.16 -6.86
C TYR A 77 14.90 2.18 -8.38
N SER A 78 15.60 3.09 -9.07
CA SER A 78 15.67 3.09 -10.54
C SER A 78 16.25 1.80 -11.14
N LYS A 79 16.97 1.00 -10.34
CA LYS A 79 17.52 -0.31 -10.70
C LYS A 79 16.64 -1.51 -10.29
N MET A 80 15.43 -1.27 -9.77
CA MET A 80 14.48 -2.31 -9.31
C MET A 80 13.89 -3.15 -10.47
N GLU A 81 14.28 -2.87 -11.72
CA GLU A 81 13.90 -3.64 -12.89
C GLU A 81 14.63 -5.00 -12.90
N MET A 82 13.84 -6.09 -13.02
CA MET A 82 14.23 -7.50 -13.27
C MET A 82 14.03 -8.52 -12.14
N ALA A 83 13.11 -8.31 -11.19
CA ALA A 83 12.63 -9.42 -10.36
C ALA A 83 11.35 -10.05 -10.97
N ARG A 84 11.51 -11.09 -11.80
CA ARG A 84 10.42 -12.02 -12.12
C ARG A 84 9.94 -12.75 -10.84
N PRO A 85 8.68 -13.22 -10.78
CA PRO A 85 8.22 -14.14 -9.73
C PRO A 85 9.14 -15.38 -9.58
N ASP A 86 9.73 -15.82 -10.69
CA ASP A 86 10.56 -17.03 -10.83
C ASP A 86 11.86 -17.03 -10.01
N LEU A 87 12.17 -15.94 -9.29
CA LEU A 87 13.37 -15.80 -8.45
C LEU A 87 13.08 -15.86 -6.94
N ARG A 88 11.82 -16.03 -6.53
CA ARG A 88 11.53 -16.26 -5.11
C ARG A 88 11.91 -17.68 -4.75
N LYS A 89 12.71 -17.82 -3.70
CA LYS A 89 12.93 -19.11 -3.02
C LYS A 89 11.57 -19.70 -2.62
N SER A 90 11.48 -21.01 -2.66
CA SER A 90 10.31 -21.84 -2.37
C SER A 90 10.34 -22.38 -0.93
N LEU A 91 9.27 -23.08 -0.53
CA LEU A 91 9.27 -23.83 0.73
C LEU A 91 10.38 -24.89 0.78
N LEU A 92 10.71 -25.50 -0.36
CA LEU A 92 11.83 -26.46 -0.44
C LEU A 92 13.16 -25.80 -0.11
N ASP A 93 13.44 -24.63 -0.71
CA ASP A 93 14.68 -23.88 -0.45
C ASP A 93 14.78 -23.47 1.04
N PHE A 94 13.65 -23.12 1.67
CA PHE A 94 13.58 -22.88 3.11
C PHE A 94 14.01 -24.11 3.91
N LEU A 95 13.43 -25.28 3.61
CA LEU A 95 13.71 -26.52 4.36
C LEU A 95 15.15 -27.00 4.16
N GLU A 96 15.70 -26.82 2.96
CA GLU A 96 17.09 -27.15 2.64
C GLU A 96 18.06 -26.25 3.40
N GLU A 97 17.87 -24.92 3.37
CA GLU A 97 18.75 -23.99 4.08
C GLU A 97 18.58 -24.07 5.60
N ALA A 98 17.38 -24.35 6.10
CA ALA A 98 17.13 -24.55 7.52
C ALA A 98 17.94 -25.71 8.09
N ARG A 99 18.35 -26.69 7.26
CA ARG A 99 19.18 -27.82 7.69
C ARG A 99 20.49 -27.37 8.33
N ASP A 100 21.13 -26.36 7.77
CA ASP A 100 22.42 -25.85 8.26
C ASP A 100 22.24 -25.14 9.62
N PHE A 101 21.13 -24.41 9.79
CA PHE A 101 20.79 -23.74 11.04
C PHE A 101 20.36 -24.69 12.17
N VAL A 102 19.94 -25.90 11.82
CA VAL A 102 19.49 -26.93 12.77
C VAL A 102 20.64 -27.88 13.13
N GLY A 103 21.63 -28.03 12.24
CA GLY A 103 22.77 -28.94 12.42
C GLY A 103 23.97 -28.36 13.18
N ASP A 104 24.15 -27.04 13.18
CA ASP A 104 25.43 -26.37 13.53
C ASP A 104 25.83 -26.34 15.02
N GLY A 105 25.21 -27.14 15.88
CA GLY A 105 25.53 -27.17 17.31
C GLY A 105 25.03 -25.92 18.04
N GLY A 106 24.72 -26.09 19.32
CA GLY A 106 24.14 -25.02 20.13
C GLY A 106 24.98 -23.75 20.18
N GLY A 107 24.34 -22.66 20.61
CA GLY A 107 24.96 -21.34 20.77
C GLY A 107 23.92 -20.31 21.21
N PRO A 108 24.34 -19.09 21.57
CA PRO A 108 23.40 -18.03 21.90
C PRO A 108 22.65 -17.53 20.65
N PRO A 109 21.49 -16.87 20.83
CA PRO A 109 20.80 -16.18 19.75
C PRO A 109 21.71 -15.14 19.07
N ARG A 110 21.65 -15.06 17.75
CA ARG A 110 22.57 -14.25 16.93
C ARG A 110 21.89 -13.65 15.71
N TRP A 111 22.41 -12.51 15.25
CA TRP A 111 21.98 -11.87 14.01
C TRP A 111 22.78 -12.39 12.82
N PHE A 112 22.11 -12.54 11.67
CA PHE A 112 22.77 -12.75 10.38
C PHE A 112 22.10 -11.89 9.30
N SER A 113 22.84 -11.57 8.24
CA SER A 113 22.29 -10.90 7.06
C SER A 113 22.20 -11.88 5.89
N PRO A 114 21.05 -12.02 5.21
CA PRO A 114 20.93 -12.93 4.09
C PRO A 114 21.83 -12.54 2.91
N LEU A 115 22.46 -13.54 2.28
CA LEU A 115 23.41 -13.31 1.19
C LEU A 115 22.74 -12.77 -0.08
N GLU A 116 21.42 -12.91 -0.21
CA GLU A 116 20.64 -12.39 -1.33
C GLU A 116 20.43 -10.87 -1.26
N CYS A 117 20.70 -10.23 -0.12
CA CYS A 117 20.47 -8.79 0.11
C CYS A 117 21.62 -7.89 -0.38
N ARG A 118 22.40 -8.32 -1.39
CA ARG A 118 23.67 -7.67 -1.81
C ARG A 118 23.51 -6.30 -2.49
N ALA A 119 22.32 -5.92 -2.94
CA ALA A 119 22.07 -4.72 -3.73
C ALA A 119 21.20 -3.70 -2.97
N GLN A 120 21.74 -3.14 -1.88
CA GLN A 120 21.02 -2.22 -1.03
C GLN A 120 21.03 -0.77 -1.58
N ALA A 121 19.88 -0.11 -1.53
CA ALA A 121 19.78 1.32 -1.80
C ALA A 121 20.54 2.18 -0.74
N PRO A 122 21.17 3.30 -1.15
CA PRO A 122 21.78 4.22 -0.19
C PRO A 122 20.76 4.76 0.82
N ASN A 123 21.15 4.81 2.10
CA ASN A 123 20.31 5.25 3.23
C ASN A 123 19.05 4.40 3.46
N SER A 124 19.03 3.13 3.01
CA SER A 124 17.94 2.22 3.32
C SER A 124 17.75 2.04 4.83
N PRO A 125 16.51 2.03 5.34
CA PRO A 125 16.21 1.77 6.74
C PRO A 125 16.66 0.37 7.16
N LEU A 126 16.84 0.18 8.46
CA LEU A 126 17.19 -1.12 9.03
C LEU A 126 15.92 -1.94 9.24
N LEU A 127 15.93 -3.20 8.84
CA LEU A 127 14.88 -4.18 9.07
C LEU A 127 15.47 -5.31 9.91
N LEU A 128 14.94 -5.44 11.13
CA LEU A 128 15.23 -6.54 12.03
C LEU A 128 14.09 -7.54 11.97
N PHE A 129 14.35 -8.73 11.43
CA PHE A 129 13.38 -9.82 11.39
C PHE A 129 13.47 -10.68 12.64
N LEU A 130 12.32 -10.91 13.28
CA LEU A 130 12.16 -11.68 14.50
C LEU A 130 11.36 -12.95 14.16
N PRO A 131 11.97 -14.14 14.28
CA PRO A 131 11.37 -15.39 13.81
C PRO A 131 10.20 -15.84 14.68
N GLY A 132 9.38 -16.72 14.12
CA GLY A 132 8.34 -17.45 14.82
C GLY A 132 8.87 -18.63 15.64
N ILE A 133 8.05 -19.68 15.71
CA ILE A 133 8.34 -20.86 16.54
C ILE A 133 9.56 -21.66 16.04
N ASP A 134 9.84 -21.62 14.74
CA ASP A 134 10.97 -22.29 14.09
C ASP A 134 12.33 -21.75 14.60
N GLY A 135 12.40 -20.45 14.92
CA GLY A 135 13.60 -19.79 15.42
C GLY A 135 14.75 -19.68 14.41
N THR A 136 14.61 -20.14 13.17
CA THR A 136 15.71 -20.19 12.20
C THR A 136 16.15 -18.79 11.76
N GLY A 137 15.22 -17.83 11.72
CA GLY A 137 15.43 -16.52 11.10
C GLY A 137 15.24 -16.53 9.58
N LEU A 138 14.89 -17.68 8.99
CA LEU A 138 14.67 -17.84 7.55
C LEU A 138 13.21 -17.63 7.13
N GLY A 139 12.31 -17.24 8.02
CA GLY A 139 10.89 -16.99 7.67
C GLY A 139 10.69 -15.96 6.54
N LEU A 140 11.64 -15.03 6.34
CA LEU A 140 11.64 -14.07 5.23
C LEU A 140 12.36 -14.53 3.95
N ILE A 141 12.80 -15.79 3.87
CA ILE A 141 13.66 -16.28 2.78
C ILE A 141 13.12 -16.00 1.37
N ARG A 142 11.79 -16.06 1.21
CA ARG A 142 11.10 -15.78 -0.05
C ARG A 142 11.10 -14.29 -0.44
N HIS A 143 11.30 -13.42 0.54
CA HIS A 143 11.20 -11.96 0.43
C HIS A 143 12.58 -11.27 0.46
N HIS A 144 13.64 -11.95 0.92
CA HIS A 144 14.98 -11.38 1.11
C HIS A 144 15.48 -10.59 -0.11
N LYS A 145 15.32 -11.12 -1.33
CA LYS A 145 15.78 -10.43 -2.54
C LYS A 145 15.09 -9.07 -2.71
N LYS A 146 13.74 -9.06 -2.74
CA LYS A 146 12.97 -7.83 -2.96
C LYS A 146 13.08 -6.85 -1.79
N LEU A 147 13.03 -7.34 -0.55
CA LEU A 147 13.14 -6.48 0.62
C LEU A 147 14.57 -5.94 0.78
N GLY A 148 15.60 -6.72 0.44
CA GLY A 148 17.01 -6.32 0.52
C GLY A 148 17.39 -5.21 -0.45
N GLU A 149 16.58 -4.98 -1.49
CA GLU A 149 16.73 -3.81 -2.37
C GLU A 149 16.34 -2.50 -1.68
N ILE A 150 15.43 -2.55 -0.70
CA ILE A 150 14.87 -1.36 -0.02
C ILE A 150 15.22 -1.25 1.47
N PHE A 151 15.68 -2.34 2.10
CA PHE A 151 16.07 -2.45 3.51
C PHE A 151 17.47 -3.03 3.68
N ASP A 152 18.11 -2.68 4.79
CA ASP A 152 19.20 -3.46 5.40
C ASP A 152 18.59 -4.55 6.26
N ILE A 153 18.78 -5.83 5.93
CA ILE A 153 18.04 -6.92 6.59
C ILE A 153 18.95 -7.71 7.51
N TRP A 154 18.60 -7.74 8.79
CA TRP A 154 19.20 -8.63 9.78
C TRP A 154 18.12 -9.55 10.33
N CYS A 155 18.36 -10.85 10.24
CA CYS A 155 17.46 -11.88 10.74
C CYS A 155 18.00 -12.42 12.06
N LEU A 156 17.13 -12.49 13.08
CA LEU A 156 17.48 -13.12 14.34
C LEU A 156 17.36 -14.64 14.20
N HIS A 157 18.44 -15.34 14.49
CA HIS A 157 18.45 -16.79 14.64
C HIS A 157 18.49 -17.16 16.13
N ILE A 158 17.56 -18.00 16.55
CA ILE A 158 17.44 -18.58 17.89
C ILE A 158 17.66 -20.09 17.73
N PRO A 159 18.84 -20.62 18.09
CA PRO A 159 19.16 -22.03 17.91
C PRO A 159 18.11 -22.96 18.55
N VAL A 160 17.90 -24.13 17.94
CA VAL A 160 16.86 -25.09 18.38
C VAL A 160 17.05 -25.52 19.84
N SER A 161 18.30 -25.67 20.29
CA SER A 161 18.64 -26.02 21.68
C SER A 161 18.70 -24.83 22.63
N ASP A 162 18.58 -23.60 22.13
CA ASP A 162 18.58 -22.41 22.97
C ASP A 162 17.31 -22.38 23.84
N ARG A 163 17.51 -22.03 25.11
CA ARG A 163 16.44 -21.90 26.12
C ARG A 163 16.47 -20.51 26.76
N THR A 164 16.94 -19.50 26.01
CA THR A 164 16.94 -18.12 26.50
C THR A 164 15.50 -17.68 26.80
N PRO A 165 15.18 -17.22 28.03
CA PRO A 165 13.84 -16.78 28.37
C PRO A 165 13.39 -15.59 27.52
N PHE A 166 12.08 -15.47 27.30
CA PHE A 166 11.47 -14.38 26.51
C PHE A 166 12.00 -12.99 26.90
N LYS A 167 12.07 -12.69 28.20
CA LYS A 167 12.55 -11.39 28.72
C LYS A 167 13.99 -11.08 28.33
N ASP A 168 14.85 -12.09 28.21
CA ASP A 168 16.25 -11.91 27.86
C ASP A 168 16.45 -11.82 26.35
N LEU A 169 15.61 -12.49 25.55
CA LEU A 169 15.49 -12.23 24.11
C LEU A 169 15.09 -10.78 23.82
N VAL A 170 14.10 -10.24 24.54
CA VAL A 170 13.70 -8.83 24.43
C VAL A 170 14.87 -7.90 24.73
N LYS A 171 15.66 -8.16 25.79
CA LYS A 171 16.85 -7.36 26.12
C LYS A 171 17.92 -7.43 25.02
N LEU A 172 18.12 -8.58 24.39
CA LEU A 172 19.09 -8.75 23.31
C LEU A 172 18.70 -7.90 22.09
N ILE A 173 17.43 -7.94 21.70
CA ILE A 173 16.91 -7.14 20.60
C ILE A 173 16.95 -5.65 20.94
N GLU A 174 16.55 -5.28 22.16
CA GLU A 174 16.60 -3.90 22.67
C GLU A 174 18.02 -3.31 22.62
N ARG A 175 19.05 -4.09 23.00
CA ARG A 175 20.45 -3.65 22.89
C ARG A 175 20.83 -3.33 21.45
N THR A 176 20.38 -4.16 20.50
CA THR A 176 20.62 -3.96 19.06
C THR A 176 19.92 -2.68 18.58
N VAL A 177 18.64 -2.51 18.92
CA VAL A 177 17.85 -1.31 18.59
C VAL A 177 18.50 -0.05 19.14
N LYS A 178 18.90 -0.04 20.42
CA LYS A 178 19.55 1.12 21.05
C LYS A 178 20.90 1.46 20.41
N SER A 179 21.70 0.44 20.09
CA SER A 179 22.99 0.61 19.41
C SER A 179 22.81 1.24 18.03
N GLU A 180 21.92 0.69 17.21
CA GLU A 180 21.70 1.18 15.84
C GLU A 180 21.05 2.56 15.82
N ASN A 181 20.10 2.84 16.73
CA ASN A 181 19.54 4.18 16.88
C ASN A 181 20.59 5.20 17.37
N TYR A 182 21.54 4.80 18.23
CA TYR A 182 22.63 5.68 18.64
C TYR A 182 23.56 6.03 17.47
N ARG A 183 23.89 5.04 16.62
CA ARG A 183 24.74 5.22 15.44
C ARG A 183 24.05 6.02 14.34
N PHE A 184 22.74 5.80 14.15
CA PHE A 184 21.94 6.38 13.08
C PHE A 184 20.59 6.92 13.59
N PRO A 185 20.56 8.03 14.37
CA PRO A 185 19.37 8.50 15.09
C PRO A 185 18.22 9.03 14.22
N ASN A 186 18.44 9.19 12.92
CA ASN A 186 17.43 9.62 11.95
C ASN A 186 17.02 8.51 10.98
N ARG A 187 17.58 7.32 11.12
CA ARG A 187 17.28 6.15 10.29
C ARG A 187 16.23 5.31 11.03
N PRO A 188 15.03 5.11 10.46
CA PRO A 188 14.03 4.29 11.13
C PRO A 188 14.46 2.83 11.17
N ILE A 189 14.02 2.14 12.23
CA ILE A 189 14.25 0.71 12.44
C ILE A 189 12.90 -0.01 12.36
N TYR A 190 12.79 -0.91 11.40
CA TYR A 190 11.63 -1.77 11.18
C TYR A 190 11.82 -3.07 11.98
N LEU A 191 10.84 -3.41 12.81
CA LEU A 191 10.77 -4.72 13.46
C LEU A 191 9.70 -5.54 12.75
N VAL A 192 10.12 -6.57 12.03
CA VAL A 192 9.22 -7.51 11.36
C VAL A 192 9.15 -8.76 12.21
N GLY A 193 8.01 -9.00 12.85
CA GLY A 193 7.84 -10.13 13.76
C GLY A 193 6.76 -11.08 13.25
N GLU A 194 7.10 -12.37 13.18
CA GLU A 194 6.17 -13.45 12.85
C GLU A 194 5.73 -14.18 14.12
N SER A 195 4.43 -14.36 14.35
CA SER A 195 3.91 -15.13 15.49
C SER A 195 4.50 -14.66 16.84
N ILE A 196 5.28 -15.48 17.55
CA ILE A 196 5.99 -15.10 18.79
C ILE A 196 6.97 -13.93 18.55
N GLY A 197 7.58 -13.86 17.37
CA GLY A 197 8.42 -12.75 16.94
C GLY A 197 7.66 -11.41 16.93
N ALA A 198 6.36 -11.42 16.66
CA ALA A 198 5.53 -10.22 16.77
C ALA A 198 5.38 -9.75 18.22
N CYS A 199 5.30 -10.69 19.17
CA CYS A 199 5.30 -10.36 20.60
C CYS A 199 6.64 -9.75 21.04
N LEU A 200 7.76 -10.29 20.55
CA LEU A 200 9.09 -9.72 20.79
C LEU A 200 9.17 -8.29 20.26
N ALA A 201 8.69 -8.04 19.03
CA ALA A 201 8.66 -6.70 18.43
C ALA A 201 7.85 -5.71 19.29
N LEU A 202 6.67 -6.12 19.75
CA LEU A 202 5.79 -5.29 20.59
C LEU A 202 6.42 -4.95 21.95
N ASP A 203 7.02 -5.92 22.65
CA ASP A 203 7.65 -5.67 23.96
C ASP A 203 8.90 -4.78 23.81
N VAL A 204 9.71 -5.00 22.78
CA VAL A 204 10.84 -4.11 22.45
C VAL A 204 10.37 -2.68 22.17
N ALA A 205 9.31 -2.52 21.38
CA ALA A 205 8.75 -1.21 21.07
C ALA A 205 8.15 -0.50 22.29
N ALA A 206 7.45 -1.24 23.16
CA ALA A 206 6.88 -0.71 24.40
C ALA A 206 7.95 -0.15 25.35
N ARG A 207 9.14 -0.77 25.39
CA ARG A 207 10.29 -0.34 26.20
C ARG A 207 11.09 0.82 25.59
N ASN A 208 10.90 1.09 24.31
CA ASN A 208 11.66 2.08 23.56
C ASN A 208 10.75 3.10 22.85
N PRO A 209 9.82 3.78 23.57
CA PRO A 209 8.82 4.65 22.95
C PRO A 209 9.39 5.89 22.27
N ASN A 210 10.65 6.25 22.55
CA ASN A 210 11.34 7.40 21.98
C ASN A 210 12.23 7.05 20.78
N VAL A 211 12.38 5.76 20.46
CA VAL A 211 13.13 5.30 19.29
C VAL A 211 12.18 5.28 18.09
N ASP A 212 12.67 5.70 16.94
CA ASP A 212 11.90 5.71 15.70
C ASP A 212 11.73 4.29 15.13
N LEU A 213 10.74 3.58 15.67
CA LEU A 213 10.38 2.22 15.32
C LEU A 213 9.14 2.17 14.42
N ALA A 214 9.15 1.23 13.46
CA ALA A 214 7.99 0.83 12.67
C ALA A 214 7.79 -0.69 12.82
N LEU A 215 6.57 -1.14 13.09
CA LEU A 215 6.28 -2.55 13.35
C LEU A 215 5.53 -3.18 12.18
N ILE A 216 5.98 -4.34 11.72
CA ILE A 216 5.24 -5.20 10.80
C ILE A 216 5.00 -6.52 11.53
N LEU A 217 3.76 -6.72 11.96
CA LEU A 217 3.35 -7.85 12.77
C LEU A 217 2.63 -8.85 11.88
N VAL A 218 3.32 -9.93 11.54
CA VAL A 218 2.77 -10.99 10.70
C VAL A 218 2.20 -12.06 11.59
N ASN A 219 0.89 -12.25 11.46
CA ASN A 219 0.15 -13.25 12.20
C ASN A 219 0.48 -13.21 13.72
N PRO A 220 0.33 -12.06 14.39
CA PRO A 220 0.81 -11.89 15.75
C PRO A 220 0.09 -12.83 16.70
N ALA A 221 0.85 -13.48 17.58
CA ALA A 221 0.28 -14.26 18.65
C ALA A 221 -0.38 -13.35 19.69
N THR A 222 -1.71 -13.23 19.67
CA THR A 222 -2.46 -12.39 20.62
C THR A 222 -3.06 -13.18 21.78
N HIS A 223 -3.30 -14.47 21.56
CA HIS A 223 -3.89 -15.40 22.51
C HIS A 223 -3.44 -16.84 22.23
N VAL A 224 -3.62 -17.75 23.20
CA VAL A 224 -3.44 -19.20 22.99
C VAL A 224 -4.82 -19.83 23.01
N ASN A 225 -5.29 -20.37 21.87
CA ASN A 225 -6.59 -21.03 21.79
C ASN A 225 -6.50 -22.51 22.22
N ASN A 226 -7.62 -23.09 22.65
CA ASN A 226 -7.77 -24.54 22.90
C ASN A 226 -7.61 -25.38 21.62
N PHE A 227 -7.65 -24.76 20.44
CA PHE A 227 -7.37 -25.42 19.17
C PHE A 227 -5.87 -25.62 18.93
N MET A 228 -5.00 -24.69 19.35
CA MET A 228 -3.53 -24.87 19.28
C MET A 228 -3.08 -26.12 20.04
N SER A 229 -3.72 -26.42 21.17
CA SER A 229 -3.31 -27.54 22.00
C SER A 229 -3.56 -28.90 21.34
N LYS A 230 -4.50 -29.05 20.38
CA LYS A 230 -4.88 -30.37 19.80
C LYS A 230 -3.98 -30.88 18.67
N PRO A 231 -3.66 -30.13 17.59
CA PRO A 231 -2.71 -30.55 16.55
C PRO A 231 -1.29 -30.63 17.09
N LEU A 232 -0.89 -29.69 17.95
CA LEU A 232 0.40 -29.76 18.64
C LEU A 232 0.44 -30.96 19.60
N LEU A 233 -0.66 -31.33 20.29
CA LEU A 233 -0.73 -32.63 21.00
C LEU A 233 -0.55 -33.80 20.04
N GLY A 234 -1.18 -33.77 18.87
CA GLY A 234 -1.04 -34.80 17.83
C GLY A 234 0.42 -34.97 17.39
N MET A 235 1.15 -33.87 17.22
CA MET A 235 2.59 -33.89 16.93
C MET A 235 3.42 -34.38 18.13
N LEU A 236 3.09 -33.94 19.35
CA LEU A 236 3.76 -34.31 20.60
C LEU A 236 3.53 -35.78 21.00
N ASN A 237 2.39 -36.38 20.60
CA ASN A 237 1.99 -37.76 20.90
C ASN A 237 2.66 -38.80 19.99
N VAL A 238 3.32 -38.38 18.91
CA VAL A 238 3.86 -39.26 17.87
C VAL A 238 5.40 -39.18 17.76
N LEU A 239 6.05 -38.29 18.54
CA LEU A 239 7.52 -38.20 18.62
C LEU A 239 8.09 -39.26 19.61
N PRO A 240 9.07 -40.09 19.19
CA PRO A 240 9.67 -41.10 20.06
C PRO A 240 10.64 -40.45 21.05
N ASP A 241 10.31 -40.45 22.34
CA ASP A 241 10.87 -41.40 23.31
C ASP A 241 10.52 -41.04 24.77
N GLY A 242 10.57 -42.08 25.60
CA GLY A 242 9.76 -42.25 26.80
C GLY A 242 10.16 -41.45 28.03
N ILE A 243 9.15 -40.89 28.70
CA ILE A 243 8.99 -40.88 30.17
C ILE A 243 7.48 -40.96 30.45
N PRO A 244 6.96 -42.04 31.05
CA PRO A 244 5.52 -42.20 31.30
C PRO A 244 5.17 -41.95 32.77
N THR A 245 5.12 -40.71 33.26
CA THR A 245 4.59 -40.46 34.63
C THR A 245 4.00 -39.06 34.89
N LEU A 246 3.39 -38.38 33.91
CA LEU A 246 2.55 -37.18 34.15
C LEU A 246 1.36 -37.05 33.17
N TRP A 247 1.03 -38.15 32.48
CA TRP A 247 0.12 -38.16 31.34
C TRP A 247 -1.35 -38.44 31.70
N GLU A 248 -1.61 -39.19 32.77
CA GLU A 248 -2.96 -39.65 33.11
C GLU A 248 -3.76 -38.63 33.93
N ASP A 249 -3.10 -37.83 34.77
CA ASP A 249 -3.79 -36.96 35.75
C ASP A 249 -4.33 -35.64 35.16
N VAL A 250 -3.83 -35.18 34.00
CA VAL A 250 -4.18 -33.85 33.47
C VAL A 250 -5.06 -33.91 32.22
N PHE A 251 -4.93 -34.91 31.35
CA PHE A 251 -5.52 -34.86 30.01
C PHE A 251 -6.18 -36.14 29.48
N GLY A 252 -6.16 -37.24 30.25
CA GLY A 252 -6.93 -38.47 30.03
C GLY A 252 -7.24 -38.89 28.60
N PHE A 253 -6.28 -39.47 27.83
CA PHE A 253 -6.55 -40.32 26.65
C PHE A 253 -5.34 -41.19 26.21
N LYS A 254 -5.61 -42.28 25.48
CA LYS A 254 -4.70 -43.40 25.08
C LYS A 254 -3.97 -43.20 23.72
N GLN A 255 -2.87 -43.94 23.52
CA GLN A 255 -1.75 -43.77 22.55
C GLN A 255 -1.99 -44.28 21.09
N GLY A 256 -1.44 -43.57 20.08
CA GLY A 256 -1.00 -44.12 18.76
C GLY A 256 -1.62 -43.55 17.45
N ALA A 257 -0.83 -42.91 16.57
CA ALA A 257 -1.20 -42.61 15.16
C ALA A 257 0.02 -42.74 14.19
N PRO A 258 -0.15 -43.15 12.90
CA PRO A 258 0.94 -43.45 11.97
C PRO A 258 1.61 -42.22 11.31
N LEU A 259 2.87 -42.36 10.89
CA LEU A 259 3.71 -41.37 10.19
C LEU A 259 3.05 -40.67 8.97
N THR A 260 2.16 -41.37 8.26
CA THR A 260 1.40 -40.83 7.12
C THR A 260 0.45 -39.71 7.55
N GLY A 261 -0.16 -39.79 8.73
CA GLY A 261 -1.01 -38.73 9.27
C GLY A 261 -0.23 -37.46 9.63
N ILE A 262 1.06 -37.58 9.96
CA ILE A 262 1.95 -36.44 10.25
C ILE A 262 2.25 -35.67 8.96
N LEU A 263 2.60 -36.39 7.89
CA LEU A 263 2.88 -35.79 6.58
C LEU A 263 1.63 -35.14 5.99
N GLU A 264 0.47 -35.77 6.17
CA GLU A 264 -0.80 -35.23 5.69
C GLU A 264 -1.23 -33.99 6.49
N ALA A 265 -1.01 -33.94 7.80
CA ALA A 265 -1.29 -32.75 8.62
C ALA A 265 -0.35 -31.58 8.30
N LEU A 266 0.98 -31.81 8.26
CA LEU A 266 1.95 -30.78 7.89
C LEU A 266 1.74 -30.32 6.45
N SER A 267 1.53 -31.25 5.51
CA SER A 267 1.25 -30.89 4.12
C SER A 267 -0.07 -30.13 3.99
N ASN A 268 -1.15 -30.54 4.66
CA ASN A 268 -2.41 -29.79 4.61
C ASN A 268 -2.28 -28.38 5.22
N GLU A 269 -1.44 -28.21 6.25
CA GLU A 269 -1.16 -26.89 6.83
C GLU A 269 -0.27 -26.00 5.96
N PHE A 270 0.71 -26.57 5.25
CA PHE A 270 1.51 -25.83 4.27
C PHE A 270 0.79 -25.65 2.92
N SER A 271 -0.20 -26.49 2.61
CA SER A 271 -0.81 -26.61 1.27
C SER A 271 -2.30 -26.26 1.19
N VAL A 272 -2.86 -25.49 2.14
CA VAL A 272 -4.31 -25.19 2.20
C VAL A 272 -4.85 -24.80 0.81
N GLN A 273 -5.54 -25.75 0.18
CA GLN A 273 -5.70 -25.81 -1.28
C GLN A 273 -6.51 -24.66 -1.88
N ARG A 274 -6.04 -24.23 -3.06
CA ARG A 274 -6.81 -23.55 -4.12
C ARG A 274 -7.79 -24.53 -4.76
N MET A 275 -9.08 -24.22 -4.72
CA MET A 275 -10.05 -24.82 -5.63
C MET A 275 -10.23 -23.86 -6.82
N GLY A 276 -9.31 -23.89 -7.80
CA GLY A 276 -9.46 -23.03 -8.99
C GLY A 276 -8.24 -22.73 -9.87
N GLY A 277 -7.11 -23.42 -9.77
CA GLY A 277 -5.96 -23.15 -10.65
C GLY A 277 -5.15 -24.39 -11.02
N VAL A 278 -4.93 -24.60 -12.31
CA VAL A 278 -4.09 -25.67 -12.89
C VAL A 278 -2.62 -25.40 -12.53
N GLY A 279 -2.05 -26.12 -11.57
CA GLY A 279 -0.61 -26.06 -11.27
C GLY A 279 -0.20 -26.89 -10.06
N GLY A 280 0.70 -27.87 -10.23
CA GLY A 280 1.10 -28.90 -9.26
C GLY A 280 1.91 -28.47 -8.03
N GLY A 281 1.58 -27.32 -7.41
CA GLY A 281 2.26 -26.81 -6.20
C GLY A 281 2.11 -27.71 -4.96
N MET A 282 0.90 -28.22 -4.69
CA MET A 282 0.66 -29.08 -3.52
C MET A 282 1.52 -30.36 -3.51
N LEU A 283 1.70 -31.00 -4.67
CA LEU A 283 2.55 -32.19 -4.76
C LEU A 283 4.01 -31.84 -4.47
N ARG A 284 4.48 -30.68 -4.95
CA ARG A 284 5.83 -30.19 -4.69
C ARG A 284 6.07 -29.92 -3.21
N ASP A 285 5.12 -29.31 -2.51
CA ASP A 285 5.23 -29.03 -1.07
C ASP A 285 5.21 -30.31 -0.24
N LEU A 286 4.36 -31.29 -0.60
CA LEU A 286 4.36 -32.61 0.02
C LEU A 286 5.71 -33.34 -0.18
N PHE A 287 6.29 -33.28 -1.38
CA PHE A 287 7.63 -33.81 -1.63
C PHE A 287 8.70 -33.08 -0.84
N ALA A 288 8.61 -31.75 -0.72
CA ALA A 288 9.57 -30.96 0.05
C ALA A 288 9.56 -31.31 1.54
N VAL A 289 8.37 -31.43 2.14
CA VAL A 289 8.18 -31.82 3.54
C VAL A 289 8.68 -33.24 3.79
N SER A 290 8.33 -34.19 2.92
CA SER A 290 8.76 -35.58 3.08
C SER A 290 10.28 -35.77 2.92
N ALA A 291 10.91 -35.07 1.97
CA ALA A 291 12.36 -35.11 1.77
C ALA A 291 13.15 -34.49 2.93
N ASN A 292 12.56 -33.56 3.67
CA ASN A 292 13.22 -32.81 4.76
C ASN A 292 12.67 -33.15 6.16
N LEU A 293 12.02 -34.29 6.32
CA LEU A 293 11.46 -34.74 7.61
C LEU A 293 12.48 -34.75 8.77
N PRO A 294 13.77 -35.14 8.58
CA PRO A 294 14.76 -35.06 9.64
C PRO A 294 15.09 -33.64 10.11
N THR A 295 14.99 -32.65 9.22
CA THR A 295 15.18 -31.23 9.57
C THR A 295 14.00 -30.75 10.41
N LEU A 296 12.77 -31.05 9.96
CA LEU A 296 11.54 -30.70 10.67
C LEU A 296 11.45 -31.35 12.05
N SER A 297 11.82 -32.62 12.18
CA SER A 297 11.77 -33.33 13.46
C SER A 297 12.75 -32.78 14.50
N ARG A 298 13.89 -32.24 14.05
CA ARG A 298 14.83 -31.54 14.93
C ARG A 298 14.31 -30.16 15.30
N MET A 299 13.86 -29.37 14.32
CA MET A 299 13.29 -28.02 14.52
C MET A 299 12.15 -28.05 15.55
N PHE A 300 11.27 -29.03 15.41
CA PHE A 300 10.06 -29.19 16.23
C PHE A 300 10.12 -30.41 17.13
N SER A 301 11.30 -30.68 17.71
CA SER A 301 11.43 -31.69 18.76
C SER A 301 10.50 -31.39 19.94
N LYS A 302 10.04 -32.44 20.62
CA LYS A 302 9.04 -32.36 21.69
C LYS A 302 9.39 -31.32 22.76
N ASP A 303 10.61 -31.38 23.30
CA ASP A 303 11.08 -30.47 24.33
C ASP A 303 11.18 -29.02 23.83
N THR A 304 11.52 -28.85 22.56
CA THR A 304 11.61 -27.53 21.93
C THR A 304 10.22 -26.93 21.73
N LEU A 305 9.25 -27.71 21.24
CA LEU A 305 7.87 -27.27 21.11
C LEU A 305 7.28 -26.87 22.47
N LEU A 306 7.44 -27.71 23.50
CA LEU A 306 6.96 -27.40 24.85
C LEU A 306 7.58 -26.10 25.39
N TRP A 307 8.90 -25.93 25.21
CA TRP A 307 9.58 -24.71 25.60
C TRP A 307 9.04 -23.47 24.86
N LYS A 308 8.87 -23.56 23.54
CA LYS A 308 8.36 -22.45 22.71
C LYS A 308 6.91 -22.10 23.08
N LEU A 309 6.09 -23.07 23.48
CA LEU A 309 4.73 -22.84 23.97
C LEU A 309 4.70 -22.12 25.31
N GLU A 310 5.56 -22.49 26.26
CA GLU A 310 5.70 -21.75 27.52
C GLU A 310 6.23 -20.33 27.27
N MET A 311 7.19 -20.17 26.36
CA MET A 311 7.67 -18.87 25.92
C MET A 311 6.55 -18.03 25.30
N LEU A 312 5.69 -18.62 24.46
CA LEU A 312 4.53 -17.97 23.85
C LEU A 312 3.53 -17.47 24.90
N LYS A 313 3.19 -18.28 25.90
CA LYS A 313 2.33 -17.87 27.02
C LYS A 313 2.90 -16.67 27.76
N SER A 314 4.20 -16.71 28.08
CA SER A 314 4.91 -15.60 28.72
C SER A 314 4.93 -14.34 27.84
N ALA A 315 5.13 -14.51 26.53
CA ALA A 315 5.15 -13.43 25.56
C ALA A 315 3.80 -12.70 25.47
N ILE A 316 2.70 -13.45 25.33
CA ILE A 316 1.34 -12.89 25.27
C ILE A 316 1.01 -12.11 26.54
N ALA A 317 1.33 -12.67 27.72
CA ALA A 317 1.10 -12.00 28.99
C ALA A 317 1.91 -10.69 29.12
N SER A 318 3.17 -10.69 28.66
CA SER A 318 4.04 -9.50 28.67
C SER A 318 3.52 -8.40 27.75
N VAL A 319 3.10 -8.76 26.53
CA VAL A 319 2.59 -7.80 25.54
C VAL A 319 1.27 -7.18 25.99
N ASN A 320 0.31 -8.00 26.42
CA ASN A 320 -1.00 -7.51 26.83
C ASN A 320 -0.92 -6.58 28.05
N SER A 321 0.12 -6.68 28.88
CA SER A 321 0.36 -5.79 30.02
C SER A 321 1.06 -4.47 29.67
N HIS A 322 1.59 -4.27 28.46
CA HIS A 322 2.33 -3.04 28.12
C HIS A 322 2.03 -2.47 26.74
N ILE A 323 1.09 -3.04 25.98
CA ILE A 323 0.74 -2.63 24.62
C ILE A 323 0.42 -1.13 24.48
N TYR A 324 -0.18 -0.52 25.50
CA TYR A 324 -0.49 0.92 25.56
C TYR A 324 0.74 1.83 25.59
N SER A 325 1.91 1.28 25.91
CA SER A 325 3.19 2.00 25.89
C SER A 325 3.81 2.07 24.49
N VAL A 326 3.37 1.22 23.55
CA VAL A 326 3.87 1.21 22.18
C VAL A 326 3.48 2.52 21.48
N LYS A 327 4.47 3.24 20.96
CA LYS A 327 4.29 4.49 20.19
C LYS A 327 4.61 4.34 18.71
N ALA A 328 5.15 3.19 18.31
CA ALA A 328 5.48 2.88 16.94
C ALA A 328 4.23 2.75 16.08
N GLU A 329 4.30 3.24 14.84
CA GLU A 329 3.32 2.89 13.81
C GLU A 329 3.37 1.38 13.54
N THR A 330 2.23 0.79 13.22
CA THR A 330 2.11 -0.68 13.13
C THR A 330 1.31 -1.10 11.92
N LEU A 331 1.85 -2.04 11.15
CA LEU A 331 1.16 -2.80 10.13
C LEU A 331 0.92 -4.22 10.64
N ILE A 332 -0.34 -4.60 10.81
CA ILE A 332 -0.73 -5.95 11.23
C ILE A 332 -1.24 -6.73 10.02
N LEU A 333 -0.66 -7.90 9.77
CA LEU A 333 -1.03 -8.82 8.72
C LEU A 333 -1.63 -10.10 9.32
N PRO A 334 -2.90 -10.08 9.79
CA PRO A 334 -3.55 -11.28 10.30
C PRO A 334 -3.87 -12.23 9.15
N SER A 335 -3.56 -13.51 9.35
CA SER A 335 -3.86 -14.54 8.36
C SER A 335 -5.32 -14.98 8.45
N GLY A 336 -6.05 -15.00 7.33
CA GLY A 336 -7.49 -15.23 7.31
C GLY A 336 -7.88 -16.68 7.61
N ARG A 337 -6.98 -17.65 7.36
CA ARG A 337 -7.22 -19.08 7.59
C ARG A 337 -6.41 -19.65 8.75
N ASP A 338 -5.72 -18.81 9.52
CA ASP A 338 -5.06 -19.24 10.76
C ASP A 338 -6.13 -19.65 11.77
N GLN A 339 -6.06 -20.90 12.24
CA GLN A 339 -6.94 -21.46 13.28
C GLN A 339 -6.27 -21.57 14.65
N TRP A 340 -4.99 -21.20 14.73
CA TRP A 340 -4.09 -21.39 15.86
C TRP A 340 -4.01 -20.15 16.76
N LEU A 341 -3.75 -19.00 16.16
CA LEU A 341 -3.38 -17.74 16.80
C LEU A 341 -4.31 -16.58 16.46
N LEU A 342 -5.14 -16.70 15.41
CA LEU A 342 -6.05 -15.64 15.01
C LEU A 342 -7.20 -15.47 16.02
N ASN A 343 -7.27 -14.29 16.64
CA ASN A 343 -8.46 -13.81 17.34
C ASN A 343 -8.81 -12.42 16.82
N GLU A 344 -9.92 -12.31 16.09
CA GLU A 344 -10.32 -11.06 15.47
C GLU A 344 -10.58 -9.95 16.50
N GLU A 345 -11.11 -10.28 17.68
CA GLU A 345 -11.35 -9.30 18.76
C GLU A 345 -10.06 -8.68 19.28
N ASP A 346 -9.00 -9.48 19.43
CA ASP A 346 -7.68 -9.02 19.84
C ASP A 346 -7.04 -8.14 18.77
N ILE A 347 -7.13 -8.52 17.50
CA ILE A 347 -6.62 -7.70 16.39
C ILE A 347 -7.36 -6.36 16.35
N VAL A 348 -8.69 -6.37 16.52
CA VAL A 348 -9.49 -5.15 16.65
C VAL A 348 -9.04 -4.33 17.87
N ARG A 349 -8.82 -4.96 19.03
CA ARG A 349 -8.29 -4.28 20.23
C ARG A 349 -6.94 -3.64 19.95
N TYR A 350 -6.03 -4.35 19.31
CA TYR A 350 -4.69 -3.87 18.98
C TYR A 350 -4.78 -2.67 18.03
N SER A 351 -5.60 -2.77 16.98
CA SER A 351 -5.80 -1.68 16.02
C SER A 351 -6.33 -0.39 16.65
N ARG A 352 -7.17 -0.51 17.70
CA ARG A 352 -7.70 0.64 18.45
C ARG A 352 -6.72 1.20 19.48
N THR A 353 -5.75 0.39 19.93
CA THR A 353 -4.81 0.74 20.99
C THR A 353 -3.50 1.33 20.43
N LEU A 354 -3.00 0.74 19.34
CA LEU A 354 -1.75 1.12 18.72
C LEU A 354 -1.94 2.38 17.85
N PRO A 355 -1.03 3.37 17.93
CA PRO A 355 -1.13 4.57 17.11
C PRO A 355 -0.86 4.25 15.63
N ASN A 356 -1.61 4.90 14.73
CA ASN A 356 -1.44 4.75 13.28
C ASN A 356 -1.39 3.29 12.81
N CYS A 357 -2.23 2.43 13.40
CA CYS A 357 -2.27 1.01 13.09
C CYS A 357 -3.02 0.74 11.77
N ILE A 358 -2.35 0.08 10.83
CA ILE A 358 -2.92 -0.43 9.58
C ILE A 358 -3.14 -1.93 9.76
N VAL A 359 -4.35 -2.43 9.50
CA VAL A 359 -4.63 -3.87 9.49
C VAL A 359 -4.92 -4.31 8.06
N ARG A 360 -4.20 -5.33 7.58
CA ARG A 360 -4.40 -5.94 6.26
C ARG A 360 -4.59 -7.44 6.39
N LYS A 361 -5.85 -7.87 6.38
CA LYS A 361 -6.22 -9.28 6.43
C LYS A 361 -5.74 -10.00 5.18
N LEU A 362 -5.11 -11.16 5.38
CA LEU A 362 -4.61 -12.04 4.34
C LEU A 362 -5.62 -13.18 4.15
N ASP A 363 -6.74 -12.88 3.49
CA ASP A 363 -7.94 -13.75 3.48
C ASP A 363 -7.68 -15.19 2.99
N ASP A 364 -6.75 -15.35 2.06
CA ASP A 364 -6.42 -16.65 1.44
C ASP A 364 -5.21 -17.36 2.04
N ASN A 365 -4.53 -16.72 3.00
CA ASN A 365 -3.30 -17.25 3.57
C ASN A 365 -3.55 -18.14 4.81
N GLY A 366 -2.63 -19.07 5.06
CA GLY A 366 -2.62 -20.02 6.16
C GLY A 366 -1.66 -19.64 7.29
N GLN A 367 -1.11 -20.63 7.99
CA GLN A 367 -0.39 -20.45 9.25
C GLN A 367 0.97 -19.74 9.10
N PHE A 368 1.62 -19.93 7.95
CA PHE A 368 2.96 -19.42 7.64
C PHE A 368 2.93 -18.50 6.41
N PRO A 369 2.22 -17.36 6.47
CA PRO A 369 1.95 -16.54 5.30
C PRO A 369 3.21 -16.03 4.60
N LEU A 370 4.33 -15.85 5.32
CA LEU A 370 5.60 -15.42 4.72
C LEU A 370 6.25 -16.47 3.81
N LEU A 371 5.90 -17.75 3.98
CA LEU A 371 6.42 -18.84 3.15
C LEU A 371 5.49 -19.23 1.99
N GLU A 372 4.29 -18.64 1.92
CA GLU A 372 3.29 -18.93 0.90
C GLU A 372 3.52 -18.13 -0.40
N ASP A 373 3.18 -18.74 -1.54
CA ASP A 373 3.39 -18.13 -2.88
C ASP A 373 2.57 -16.85 -3.11
N SER A 374 1.40 -16.73 -2.47
CA SER A 374 0.45 -15.64 -2.69
C SER A 374 0.88 -14.33 -2.04
N LEU A 375 1.75 -14.38 -1.03
CA LEU A 375 2.17 -13.19 -0.28
C LEU A 375 3.42 -12.56 -0.91
N ASP A 376 3.39 -11.23 -1.10
CA ASP A 376 4.58 -10.42 -1.39
C ASP A 376 4.64 -9.27 -0.38
N LEU A 377 5.52 -9.39 0.61
CA LEU A 377 5.60 -8.42 1.69
C LEU A 377 6.06 -7.04 1.19
N ALA A 378 6.95 -7.00 0.20
CA ALA A 378 7.40 -5.75 -0.40
C ALA A 378 6.23 -5.02 -1.09
N THR A 379 5.38 -5.76 -1.81
CA THR A 379 4.17 -5.21 -2.43
C THR A 379 3.19 -4.67 -1.40
N ILE A 380 2.95 -5.41 -0.31
CA ILE A 380 2.06 -4.95 0.77
C ILE A 380 2.58 -3.66 1.42
N ILE A 381 3.89 -3.57 1.66
CA ILE A 381 4.54 -2.36 2.21
C ILE A 381 4.34 -1.15 1.27
N LYS A 382 4.46 -1.35 -0.06
CA LYS A 382 4.20 -0.31 -1.07
C LYS A 382 2.74 0.14 -1.05
N LEU A 383 1.81 -0.82 -1.15
CA LEU A 383 0.36 -0.58 -1.20
C LEU A 383 -0.15 0.19 0.02
N THR A 384 0.43 -0.11 1.19
CA THR A 384 0.06 0.55 2.45
C THR A 384 0.73 1.90 2.67
N CYS A 385 1.66 2.32 1.80
CA CYS A 385 2.55 3.47 2.03
C CYS A 385 3.29 3.39 3.38
N PHE A 386 3.61 2.19 3.85
CA PHE A 386 4.24 1.98 5.16
C PHE A 386 5.77 2.17 5.12
N TYR A 387 6.35 2.19 3.92
CA TYR A 387 7.77 2.43 3.73
C TYR A 387 8.13 3.91 3.96
N ARG A 388 9.13 4.18 4.79
CA ARG A 388 9.72 5.51 4.98
C ARG A 388 11.21 5.41 5.34
N ARG A 389 11.97 6.43 4.96
CA ARG A 389 13.43 6.50 5.22
C ARG A 389 13.81 7.49 6.31
N GLY A 390 12.87 8.33 6.74
CA GLY A 390 13.05 9.26 7.85
C GLY A 390 11.92 9.14 8.88
N LYS A 391 11.90 10.06 9.85
CA LYS A 391 10.96 10.05 11.00
C LYS A 391 9.48 10.11 10.65
N SER A 392 9.16 10.60 9.46
CA SER A 392 7.79 10.71 8.96
C SER A 392 7.76 10.27 7.51
N HIS A 393 6.67 9.62 7.10
CA HIS A 393 6.47 9.21 5.72
C HIS A 393 6.40 10.43 4.78
N ASP A 394 7.20 10.41 3.71
CA ASP A 394 7.17 11.40 2.64
C ASP A 394 6.71 10.76 1.33
N TYR A 395 5.46 11.05 0.94
CA TYR A 395 4.80 10.44 -0.23
C TYR A 395 5.54 10.59 -1.56
N VAL A 396 6.46 11.55 -1.67
CA VAL A 396 7.18 11.83 -2.92
C VAL A 396 8.53 11.11 -2.92
N SER A 397 9.32 11.32 -1.87
CA SER A 397 10.67 10.79 -1.79
C SER A 397 10.70 9.33 -1.37
N ASP A 398 9.78 8.87 -0.50
CA ASP A 398 9.69 7.48 -0.05
C ASP A 398 8.89 6.60 -1.02
N TYR A 399 8.38 7.15 -2.12
CA TYR A 399 7.68 6.39 -3.14
C TYR A 399 8.59 5.38 -3.84
N ILE A 400 8.18 4.11 -3.79
CA ILE A 400 8.82 3.02 -4.52
C ILE A 400 8.00 2.74 -5.78
N LYS A 401 8.60 2.97 -6.96
CA LYS A 401 7.96 2.73 -8.25
C LYS A 401 7.61 1.24 -8.38
N PRO A 402 6.41 0.84 -8.84
CA PRO A 402 6.12 -0.56 -9.10
C PRO A 402 7.04 -1.10 -10.18
N THR A 403 7.38 -2.39 -10.07
CA THR A 403 8.12 -3.10 -11.13
C THR A 403 7.26 -3.22 -12.38
N PRO A 404 7.85 -3.39 -13.58
CA PRO A 404 7.09 -3.68 -14.80
C PRO A 404 6.17 -4.90 -14.65
N PHE A 405 6.57 -5.91 -13.87
CA PHE A 405 5.74 -7.08 -13.58
C PHE A 405 4.54 -6.74 -12.69
N GLU A 406 4.75 -6.00 -11.58
CA GLU A 406 3.66 -5.53 -10.71
C GLU A 406 2.68 -4.66 -11.51
N LEU A 407 3.19 -3.79 -12.39
CA LEU A 407 2.37 -2.98 -13.28
C LEU A 407 1.59 -3.85 -14.27
N GLN A 408 2.23 -4.82 -14.91
CA GLN A 408 1.55 -5.73 -15.85
C GLN A 408 0.46 -6.54 -15.15
N GLN A 409 0.70 -7.02 -13.93
CA GLN A 409 -0.29 -7.75 -13.16
C GLN A 409 -1.53 -6.89 -12.87
N LEU A 410 -1.34 -5.62 -12.50
CA LEU A 410 -2.45 -4.68 -12.32
C LEU A 410 -3.25 -4.46 -13.61
N LEU A 411 -2.56 -4.38 -14.76
CA LEU A 411 -3.19 -4.21 -16.07
C LEU A 411 -3.93 -5.49 -16.51
N ASP A 412 -3.35 -6.67 -16.25
CA ASP A 412 -3.89 -7.97 -16.66
C ASP A 412 -5.18 -8.33 -15.89
N GLU A 413 -5.29 -7.94 -14.61
CA GLU A 413 -6.51 -8.16 -13.81
C GLU A 413 -7.77 -7.61 -14.49
N HIS A 414 -7.65 -6.53 -15.27
CA HIS A 414 -8.77 -5.81 -15.88
C HIS A 414 -8.70 -5.82 -17.40
N ARG A 415 -7.90 -6.73 -17.99
CA ARG A 415 -7.72 -6.83 -19.43
C ARG A 415 -9.03 -6.96 -20.20
N LEU A 416 -10.00 -7.71 -19.68
CA LEU A 416 -11.32 -7.85 -20.30
C LEU A 416 -12.09 -6.52 -20.37
N LEU A 417 -12.01 -5.70 -19.32
CA LEU A 417 -12.61 -4.37 -19.31
C LEU A 417 -11.90 -3.45 -20.30
N MET A 418 -10.56 -3.49 -20.33
CA MET A 418 -9.72 -2.73 -21.25
C MET A 418 -9.98 -3.08 -22.71
N ASP A 419 -10.11 -4.37 -23.02
CA ASP A 419 -10.46 -4.87 -24.35
C ASP A 419 -11.89 -4.43 -24.73
N ALA A 420 -12.82 -4.44 -23.76
CA ALA A 420 -14.20 -4.00 -23.99
C ALA A 420 -14.29 -2.51 -24.29
N ILE A 421 -13.57 -1.64 -23.57
CA ILE A 421 -13.60 -0.18 -23.79
C ILE A 421 -12.68 0.29 -24.92
N SER A 422 -11.67 -0.49 -25.30
CA SER A 422 -10.76 -0.24 -26.44
C SER A 422 -10.37 1.24 -26.59
N PRO A 423 -9.58 1.79 -25.66
CA PRO A 423 -9.37 3.23 -25.58
C PRO A 423 -8.60 3.77 -26.81
N VAL A 424 -9.02 4.93 -27.32
CA VAL A 424 -8.32 5.67 -28.37
C VAL A 424 -7.49 6.77 -27.74
N MET A 425 -6.20 6.80 -28.04
CA MET A 425 -5.26 7.77 -27.47
C MET A 425 -4.76 8.72 -28.57
N LEU A 426 -5.03 10.02 -28.42
CA LEU A 426 -4.61 11.07 -29.33
C LEU A 426 -3.67 12.06 -28.62
N SER A 427 -2.67 12.58 -29.32
CA SER A 427 -1.84 13.69 -28.83
C SER A 427 -1.51 14.69 -29.94
N THR A 428 -1.19 15.93 -29.56
CA THR A 428 -0.75 16.99 -30.48
C THR A 428 0.77 17.09 -30.52
N LEU A 429 1.37 17.02 -31.71
CA LEU A 429 2.79 17.27 -31.95
C LEU A 429 3.15 18.76 -31.84
N GLU A 430 4.44 19.09 -31.81
CA GLU A 430 4.91 20.48 -31.67
C GLU A 430 4.44 21.40 -32.81
N ASP A 431 4.33 20.86 -34.02
CA ASP A 431 3.84 21.54 -35.23
C ASP A 431 2.31 21.75 -35.24
N GLY A 432 1.59 21.17 -34.27
CA GLY A 432 0.13 21.23 -34.15
C GLY A 432 -0.60 20.05 -34.78
N THR A 433 0.11 19.10 -35.41
CA THR A 433 -0.50 17.91 -36.00
C THR A 433 -1.04 16.98 -34.91
N ILE A 434 -2.29 16.53 -35.04
CA ILE A 434 -2.87 15.50 -34.17
C ILE A 434 -2.42 14.13 -34.67
N VAL A 435 -1.99 13.26 -33.76
CA VAL A 435 -1.58 11.88 -34.06
C VAL A 435 -2.31 10.88 -33.16
N ARG A 436 -2.59 9.67 -33.68
CA ARG A 436 -3.17 8.56 -32.90
C ARG A 436 -2.07 7.83 -32.11
N SER A 437 -1.39 8.56 -31.23
CA SER A 437 -0.35 8.04 -30.35
C SER A 437 -0.12 9.00 -29.18
N LEU A 438 0.78 8.63 -28.26
CA LEU A 438 1.25 9.50 -27.18
C LEU A 438 2.57 10.22 -27.52
N GLU A 439 2.98 10.25 -28.79
CA GLU A 439 4.25 10.85 -29.24
C GLU A 439 4.33 12.36 -29.02
N GLY A 440 3.18 13.06 -29.03
CA GLY A 440 3.12 14.50 -28.74
C GLY A 440 3.36 14.85 -27.27
N LEU A 441 3.45 13.85 -26.37
CA LEU A 441 3.70 14.11 -24.96
C LEU A 441 5.17 14.44 -24.70
N PRO A 442 5.47 15.40 -23.80
CA PRO A 442 6.86 15.67 -23.43
C PRO A 442 7.51 14.42 -22.83
N SER A 443 8.73 14.11 -23.24
CA SER A 443 9.50 12.96 -22.73
C SER A 443 10.28 13.27 -21.44
N GLN A 444 10.45 14.55 -21.11
CA GLN A 444 11.19 15.03 -19.95
C GLN A 444 10.30 15.96 -19.11
N GLY A 445 10.32 15.76 -17.80
CA GLY A 445 9.61 16.61 -16.85
C GLY A 445 10.42 17.82 -16.38
N PRO A 446 9.79 18.69 -15.56
CA PRO A 446 8.45 18.51 -15.00
C PRO A 446 7.31 18.78 -16.00
N VAL A 447 6.27 17.95 -15.95
CA VAL A 447 5.04 18.09 -16.76
C VAL A 447 3.83 18.05 -15.83
N VAL A 448 2.83 18.89 -16.09
CA VAL A 448 1.53 18.84 -15.42
C VAL A 448 0.46 18.54 -16.45
N TYR A 449 -0.11 17.34 -16.40
CA TYR A 449 -1.28 16.95 -17.18
C TYR A 449 -2.51 17.45 -16.43
N VAL A 450 -3.32 18.28 -17.08
CA VAL A 450 -4.50 18.89 -16.46
C VAL A 450 -5.72 18.56 -17.30
N GLY A 451 -6.76 18.01 -16.69
CA GLY A 451 -7.93 17.57 -17.43
C GLY A 451 -9.18 17.42 -16.59
N TYR A 452 -10.20 16.83 -17.20
CA TYR A 452 -11.50 16.54 -16.61
C TYR A 452 -11.49 15.22 -15.82
N HIS A 453 -12.02 15.24 -14.60
CA HIS A 453 -12.16 14.10 -13.72
C HIS A 453 -13.54 13.45 -13.92
N MET A 454 -13.58 12.29 -14.59
CA MET A 454 -14.85 11.58 -14.82
C MET A 454 -15.43 11.05 -13.52
N ILE A 455 -16.69 10.60 -13.59
CA ILE A 455 -17.39 10.01 -12.44
C ILE A 455 -16.51 8.90 -11.83
N LEU A 456 -16.27 8.96 -10.52
CA LEU A 456 -15.42 8.03 -9.77
C LEU A 456 -13.96 7.90 -10.26
N GLY A 457 -13.49 8.75 -11.18
CA GLY A 457 -12.16 8.62 -11.78
C GLY A 457 -12.07 7.51 -12.82
N PHE A 458 -13.14 7.16 -13.52
CA PHE A 458 -13.12 6.09 -14.53
C PHE A 458 -12.09 6.28 -15.64
N GLU A 459 -11.71 7.51 -15.97
CA GLU A 459 -10.63 7.81 -16.91
C GLU A 459 -9.28 7.26 -16.46
N LEU A 460 -9.14 6.99 -15.17
CA LEU A 460 -7.98 6.32 -14.62
C LEU A 460 -8.05 4.81 -14.84
N ALA A 461 -9.17 4.22 -15.29
CA ALA A 461 -9.26 2.78 -15.53
C ALA A 461 -8.28 2.27 -16.58
N PRO A 462 -8.12 2.94 -17.75
CA PRO A 462 -7.00 2.68 -18.66
C PRO A 462 -5.60 2.89 -18.10
N MET A 463 -5.49 3.58 -16.97
CA MET A 463 -4.23 3.92 -16.35
C MET A 463 -3.96 3.13 -15.05
N VAL A 464 -4.97 2.58 -14.35
CA VAL A 464 -4.87 2.10 -12.94
C VAL A 464 -5.95 1.09 -12.45
N ASP A 465 -7.18 1.00 -12.97
CA ASP A 465 -8.32 0.72 -12.05
C ASP A 465 -8.94 -0.69 -11.98
N SER A 466 -9.62 -0.94 -10.82
CA SER A 466 -10.89 -1.68 -10.71
C SER A 466 -11.84 -1.18 -9.61
N LEU A 467 -13.12 -1.12 -9.98
CA LEU A 467 -14.32 -0.73 -9.22
C LEU A 467 -14.59 -1.50 -7.91
N VAL A 468 -14.95 -0.74 -6.86
CA VAL A 468 -15.62 -1.16 -5.60
C VAL A 468 -14.83 -2.16 -4.71
N ASP A 469 -13.51 -2.01 -4.62
CA ASP A 469 -12.72 -2.64 -3.55
C ASP A 469 -12.13 -1.54 -2.63
N PRO A 470 -12.22 -1.65 -1.29
CA PRO A 470 -11.43 -0.83 -0.36
C PRO A 470 -9.92 -0.74 -0.71
N LYS A 471 -9.38 -1.72 -1.46
CA LYS A 471 -8.01 -1.72 -2.01
C LYS A 471 -7.80 -0.80 -3.23
N MET A 472 -8.85 -0.16 -3.78
CA MET A 472 -8.76 0.80 -4.88
C MET A 472 -7.75 1.92 -4.60
N PHE A 473 -7.81 2.50 -3.40
CA PHE A 473 -6.86 3.54 -2.99
C PHE A 473 -5.41 3.05 -2.94
N ASP A 474 -5.19 1.75 -2.73
CA ASP A 474 -3.84 1.19 -2.73
C ASP A 474 -3.28 1.10 -4.14
N LYS A 475 -4.12 0.80 -5.14
CA LYS A 475 -3.72 0.84 -6.56
C LYS A 475 -3.30 2.25 -6.95
N TYR A 476 -4.07 3.26 -6.55
CA TYR A 476 -3.70 4.66 -6.76
C TYR A 476 -2.38 5.04 -6.08
N LYS A 477 -2.18 4.65 -4.82
CA LYS A 477 -0.91 4.87 -4.09
C LYS A 477 0.27 4.18 -4.77
N LEU A 478 0.08 2.92 -5.20
CA LEU A 478 1.10 2.15 -5.92
C LEU A 478 1.47 2.83 -7.24
N MET A 479 0.51 3.46 -7.92
CA MET A 479 0.74 4.24 -9.13
C MET A 479 1.32 5.65 -8.89
N GLY A 480 1.65 5.99 -7.65
CA GLY A 480 2.27 7.27 -7.29
C GLY A 480 1.27 8.37 -6.95
N GLY A 481 0.03 7.99 -6.63
CA GLY A 481 -0.98 8.87 -6.07
C GLY A 481 -0.54 9.42 -4.71
N VAL A 482 -0.52 10.75 -4.57
CA VAL A 482 -0.17 11.43 -3.32
C VAL A 482 -1.33 12.30 -2.81
N PRO A 483 -1.45 12.52 -1.48
CA PRO A 483 -2.44 13.45 -0.95
C PRO A 483 -2.24 14.87 -1.51
N VAL A 484 -3.33 15.57 -1.83
CA VAL A 484 -3.26 16.96 -2.31
C VAL A 484 -2.66 17.86 -1.25
N SER A 485 -1.55 18.51 -1.62
CA SER A 485 -1.03 19.66 -0.90
C SER A 485 -0.09 20.45 -1.81
N ASN A 486 0.00 21.76 -1.56
CA ASN A 486 0.98 22.62 -2.24
C ASN A 486 2.42 22.11 -2.05
N MET A 487 2.70 21.50 -0.90
CA MET A 487 4.01 20.94 -0.58
C MET A 487 4.33 19.70 -1.44
N ASN A 488 3.38 18.76 -1.57
CA ASN A 488 3.57 17.58 -2.41
C ASN A 488 3.68 17.97 -3.89
N PHE A 489 2.82 18.88 -4.37
CA PHE A 489 2.91 19.38 -5.73
C PHE A 489 4.27 20.04 -6.03
N TYR A 490 4.74 20.89 -5.12
CA TYR A 490 6.06 21.50 -5.23
C TYR A 490 7.19 20.45 -5.27
N LYS A 491 7.15 19.45 -4.38
CA LYS A 491 8.16 18.38 -4.35
C LYS A 491 8.17 17.55 -5.64
N LEU A 492 7.00 17.20 -6.17
CA LEU A 492 6.87 16.47 -7.43
C LEU A 492 7.50 17.23 -8.59
N LEU A 493 7.20 18.52 -8.73
CA LEU A 493 7.77 19.35 -9.79
C LEU A 493 9.27 19.56 -9.61
N ARG A 494 9.75 19.71 -8.37
CA ARG A 494 11.19 19.78 -8.06
C ARG A 494 11.93 18.50 -8.46
N GLU A 495 11.30 17.34 -8.32
CA GLU A 495 11.83 16.05 -8.79
C GLU A 495 11.69 15.83 -10.30
N LYS A 496 11.26 16.86 -11.05
CA LYS A 496 10.99 16.79 -12.50
C LYS A 496 9.97 15.71 -12.86
N ALA A 497 9.02 15.43 -11.97
CA ALA A 497 8.00 14.41 -12.20
C ALA A 497 6.96 14.82 -13.25
N HIS A 498 6.30 13.81 -13.81
CA HIS A 498 5.06 13.96 -14.57
C HIS A 498 3.89 13.87 -13.58
N VAL A 499 3.10 14.95 -13.49
CA VAL A 499 2.02 15.10 -12.52
C VAL A 499 0.68 15.12 -13.22
N LEU A 500 -0.24 14.26 -12.79
CA LEU A 500 -1.63 14.29 -13.22
C LEU A 500 -2.47 15.07 -12.19
N LEU A 501 -3.12 16.14 -12.64
CA LEU A 501 -3.86 17.07 -11.80
C LEU A 501 -5.29 17.25 -12.31
N TYR A 502 -6.24 17.08 -11.41
CA TYR A 502 -7.65 17.39 -11.63
C TYR A 502 -8.06 18.56 -10.74
N PRO A 503 -8.08 19.80 -11.26
CA PRO A 503 -8.37 20.97 -10.43
C PRO A 503 -9.76 20.92 -9.79
N GLY A 504 -10.74 20.26 -10.42
CA GLY A 504 -12.07 20.09 -9.85
C GLY A 504 -12.14 19.11 -8.68
N GLY A 505 -11.21 18.14 -8.61
CA GLY A 505 -11.11 17.19 -7.52
C GLY A 505 -12.39 16.38 -7.32
N VAL A 506 -12.73 16.09 -6.06
CA VAL A 506 -13.87 15.23 -5.68
C VAL A 506 -15.21 15.75 -6.19
N ARG A 507 -15.40 17.08 -6.26
CA ARG A 507 -16.66 17.67 -6.75
C ARG A 507 -16.94 17.35 -8.22
N GLU A 508 -15.88 17.27 -9.03
CA GLU A 508 -15.95 16.92 -10.45
C GLU A 508 -16.04 15.39 -10.62
N ALA A 509 -15.28 14.64 -9.82
CA ALA A 509 -15.33 13.17 -9.78
C ALA A 509 -16.67 12.60 -9.28
N LEU A 510 -17.45 13.39 -8.53
CA LEU A 510 -18.78 13.04 -8.03
C LEU A 510 -19.82 14.03 -8.57
N HIS A 511 -19.72 14.33 -9.86
CA HIS A 511 -20.67 15.19 -10.54
C HIS A 511 -22.08 14.57 -10.57
N ARG A 512 -23.08 15.45 -10.67
CA ARG A 512 -24.50 15.10 -10.65
C ARG A 512 -25.03 14.84 -12.06
N LYS A 513 -26.27 14.36 -12.16
CA LYS A 513 -26.92 14.12 -13.46
C LYS A 513 -26.92 15.39 -14.32
N GLY A 514 -26.50 15.29 -15.58
CA GLY A 514 -26.44 16.44 -16.49
C GLY A 514 -25.23 17.36 -16.26
N GLU A 515 -24.32 16.99 -15.36
CA GLU A 515 -23.05 17.69 -15.13
C GLU A 515 -21.86 16.99 -15.81
N GLU A 516 -22.10 15.95 -16.63
CA GLU A 516 -21.06 15.22 -17.36
C GLU A 516 -20.26 16.20 -18.23
N TYR A 517 -18.94 16.05 -18.23
CA TYR A 517 -18.01 16.89 -18.99
C TYR A 517 -17.94 18.38 -18.59
N LYS A 518 -18.51 18.78 -17.44
CA LYS A 518 -18.38 20.15 -16.92
C LYS A 518 -17.16 20.28 -16.01
N LEU A 519 -16.38 21.34 -16.22
CA LEU A 519 -15.21 21.65 -15.39
C LEU A 519 -15.60 22.48 -14.17
N PHE A 520 -15.41 21.92 -12.98
CA PHE A 520 -15.64 22.59 -11.69
C PHE A 520 -14.30 23.03 -11.11
N TRP A 521 -13.63 23.95 -11.78
CA TRP A 521 -12.29 24.40 -11.39
C TRP A 521 -12.32 25.55 -10.37
N PRO A 522 -11.35 25.63 -9.44
CA PRO A 522 -11.24 26.73 -8.47
C PRO A 522 -11.03 28.09 -9.14
N GLU A 523 -11.28 29.18 -8.41
CA GLU A 523 -11.00 30.51 -8.94
C GLU A 523 -9.50 30.80 -8.96
N GLN A 524 -8.73 30.17 -8.06
CA GLN A 524 -7.32 30.48 -7.86
C GLN A 524 -6.39 29.71 -8.82
N SER A 525 -5.48 30.44 -9.47
CA SER A 525 -4.46 29.93 -10.39
C SER A 525 -3.18 29.40 -9.72
N GLU A 526 -3.27 28.90 -8.47
CA GLU A 526 -2.10 28.56 -7.67
C GLU A 526 -1.23 27.47 -8.30
N PHE A 527 -1.81 26.46 -8.97
CA PHE A 527 -1.03 25.41 -9.61
C PHE A 527 -0.16 25.96 -10.75
N VAL A 528 -0.64 26.96 -11.50
CA VAL A 528 0.12 27.60 -12.59
C VAL A 528 1.32 28.35 -12.01
N ARG A 529 1.11 29.06 -10.90
CA ARG A 529 2.17 29.81 -10.20
C ARG A 529 3.24 28.90 -9.61
N VAL A 530 2.87 27.70 -9.17
CA VAL A 530 3.84 26.71 -8.68
C VAL A 530 4.54 26.02 -9.85
N ALA A 531 3.82 25.68 -10.92
CA ALA A 531 4.37 25.10 -12.15
C ALA A 531 5.43 26.00 -12.82
N SER A 532 5.17 27.32 -12.87
CA SER A 532 6.09 28.29 -13.48
C SER A 532 7.43 28.39 -12.76
N LYS A 533 7.49 28.14 -11.45
CA LYS A 533 8.75 28.12 -10.67
C LYS A 533 9.73 27.04 -11.12
N PHE A 534 9.22 25.99 -11.76
CA PHE A 534 10.03 24.88 -12.24
C PHE A 534 10.12 24.84 -13.77
N GLY A 535 9.57 25.84 -14.46
CA GLY A 535 9.48 25.84 -15.93
C GLY A 535 8.73 24.61 -16.47
N ALA A 536 7.70 24.14 -15.75
CA ALA A 536 6.97 22.95 -16.14
C ALA A 536 6.13 23.18 -17.41
N LYS A 537 5.95 22.13 -18.21
CA LYS A 537 4.98 22.14 -19.31
C LYS A 537 3.60 21.76 -18.78
N ILE A 538 2.56 22.54 -19.09
CA ILE A 538 1.16 22.17 -18.80
C ILE A 538 0.58 21.50 -20.05
N VAL A 539 0.13 20.25 -19.94
CA VAL A 539 -0.55 19.52 -21.03
C VAL A 539 -2.04 19.45 -20.70
N PRO A 540 -2.88 20.29 -21.33
CA PRO A 540 -4.33 20.15 -21.21
C PRO A 540 -4.77 18.85 -21.89
N PHE A 541 -5.67 18.09 -21.29
CA PHE A 541 -6.23 16.90 -21.93
C PHE A 541 -7.72 16.72 -21.63
N GLY A 542 -8.43 16.17 -22.61
CA GLY A 542 -9.83 15.78 -22.50
C GLY A 542 -9.98 14.27 -22.53
N VAL A 543 -11.02 13.77 -21.85
CA VAL A 543 -11.44 12.37 -21.90
C VAL A 543 -12.95 12.31 -22.09
N VAL A 544 -13.42 11.38 -22.94
CA VAL A 544 -14.83 11.19 -23.28
C VAL A 544 -15.15 9.69 -23.37
N GLY A 545 -16.31 9.29 -22.84
CA GLY A 545 -16.82 7.92 -22.92
C GLY A 545 -17.56 7.40 -21.68
N GLU A 546 -17.54 8.11 -20.54
CA GLU A 546 -18.24 7.64 -19.32
C GLU A 546 -19.75 7.44 -19.56
N ASP A 547 -20.36 8.32 -20.35
CA ASP A 547 -21.76 8.29 -20.75
C ASP A 547 -22.07 7.15 -21.73
N ASP A 548 -21.05 6.56 -22.36
CA ASP A 548 -21.17 5.36 -23.19
C ASP A 548 -21.10 4.06 -22.37
N ILE A 549 -20.69 4.12 -21.10
CA ILE A 549 -20.56 2.93 -20.25
C ILE A 549 -21.62 2.92 -19.14
N PHE A 550 -21.97 4.06 -18.58
CA PHE A 550 -22.92 4.13 -17.46
C PHE A 550 -23.99 5.21 -17.67
N ASN A 551 -25.12 5.00 -17.00
CA ASN A 551 -26.12 6.03 -16.73
C ASN A 551 -26.15 6.31 -15.23
N ILE A 552 -26.08 7.58 -14.85
CA ILE A 552 -26.29 8.00 -13.47
C ILE A 552 -27.80 7.98 -13.17
N VAL A 553 -28.24 7.07 -12.31
CA VAL A 553 -29.65 6.95 -11.88
C VAL A 553 -29.90 7.51 -10.49
N LEU A 554 -28.87 7.58 -9.64
CA LEU A 554 -28.95 8.21 -8.31
C LEU A 554 -27.71 9.06 -8.05
N ASP A 555 -27.88 10.39 -8.00
CA ASP A 555 -26.83 11.32 -7.58
C ASP A 555 -27.00 11.75 -6.11
N SER A 556 -26.16 12.69 -5.65
CA SER A 556 -26.24 13.20 -4.27
C SER A 556 -27.60 13.84 -3.95
N ASN A 557 -28.22 14.54 -4.91
CA ASN A 557 -29.50 15.20 -4.70
C ASN A 557 -30.61 14.18 -4.51
N ASP A 558 -30.61 13.09 -5.28
CA ASP A 558 -31.57 11.99 -5.13
C ASP A 558 -31.39 11.28 -3.78
N GLN A 559 -30.15 10.93 -3.44
CA GLN A 559 -29.83 10.13 -2.25
C GLN A 559 -30.09 10.87 -0.95
N ARG A 560 -29.95 12.20 -0.93
CA ARG A 560 -30.32 13.06 0.20
C ARG A 560 -31.79 12.90 0.61
N ASN A 561 -32.67 12.55 -0.32
CA ASN A 561 -34.09 12.36 -0.06
C ASN A 561 -34.42 10.96 0.47
N ILE A 562 -33.46 10.03 0.50
CA ILE A 562 -33.63 8.66 0.99
C ILE A 562 -32.95 8.55 2.36
N PRO A 563 -33.68 8.39 3.48
CA PRO A 563 -33.11 8.52 4.83
C PRO A 563 -31.87 7.64 5.10
N ILE A 564 -31.89 6.40 4.63
CA ILE A 564 -30.77 5.46 4.81
C ILE A 564 -29.55 5.91 4.00
N LEU A 565 -29.74 6.31 2.74
CA LEU A 565 -28.65 6.77 1.88
C LEU A 565 -28.08 8.10 2.34
N LYS A 566 -28.94 9.01 2.81
CA LYS A 566 -28.53 10.26 3.46
C LYS A 566 -27.60 10.00 4.65
N TYR A 567 -27.98 9.09 5.56
CA TYR A 567 -27.14 8.73 6.70
C TYR A 567 -25.79 8.13 6.27
N LEU A 568 -25.80 7.25 5.26
CA LEU A 568 -24.57 6.65 4.72
C LEU A 568 -23.67 7.72 4.07
N MET A 569 -24.23 8.65 3.31
CA MET A 569 -23.52 9.76 2.69
C MET A 569 -22.92 10.70 3.75
N GLU A 570 -23.69 11.14 4.74
CA GLU A 570 -23.20 12.00 5.82
C GLU A 570 -22.02 11.35 6.58
N LYS A 571 -22.11 10.04 6.81
CA LYS A 571 -21.03 9.27 7.40
C LYS A 571 -19.80 9.19 6.48
N ALA A 572 -19.99 8.88 5.20
CA ALA A 572 -18.92 8.79 4.21
C ALA A 572 -18.18 10.12 4.05
N THR A 573 -18.90 11.24 3.89
CA THR A 573 -18.33 12.59 3.83
C THR A 573 -17.53 12.92 5.08
N LYS A 574 -18.05 12.57 6.26
CA LYS A 574 -17.34 12.80 7.53
C LYS A 574 -16.06 11.97 7.64
N ASP A 575 -16.11 10.71 7.23
CA ASP A 575 -14.96 9.80 7.30
C ASP A 575 -13.90 10.16 6.23
N ALA A 576 -14.30 10.66 5.06
CA ALA A 576 -13.41 11.13 3.98
C ALA A 576 -12.74 12.49 4.28
N GLY A 577 -13.45 13.35 5.03
CA GLY A 577 -13.06 14.75 5.23
C GLY A 577 -13.32 15.63 4.01
N ASN A 578 -13.26 16.95 4.19
CA ASN A 578 -13.42 17.93 3.11
C ASN A 578 -12.20 18.85 3.08
N LEU A 579 -11.42 18.78 2.00
CA LEU A 579 -10.22 19.62 1.84
C LEU A 579 -10.55 21.10 1.58
N ARG A 580 -11.81 21.39 1.23
CA ARG A 580 -12.33 22.73 0.93
C ARG A 580 -13.41 23.15 1.94
N GLU A 581 -13.34 22.64 3.17
CA GLU A 581 -14.26 23.04 4.24
C GLU A 581 -14.21 24.56 4.46
N GLY A 582 -15.36 25.24 4.33
CA GLY A 582 -15.47 26.70 4.43
C GLY A 582 -15.38 27.46 3.09
N ASP A 583 -15.20 26.77 1.96
CA ASP A 583 -15.39 27.35 0.62
C ASP A 583 -16.90 27.49 0.33
N GLU A 584 -17.37 28.72 0.11
CA GLU A 584 -18.79 29.01 -0.14
C GLU A 584 -19.23 28.72 -1.58
N SER A 585 -18.30 28.38 -2.48
CA SER A 585 -18.60 27.98 -3.85
C SER A 585 -19.08 26.52 -3.95
N GLU A 586 -19.55 26.12 -5.13
CA GLU A 586 -19.90 24.71 -5.43
C GLU A 586 -18.75 23.72 -5.16
N LEU A 587 -17.51 24.19 -5.08
CA LEU A 587 -16.32 23.38 -4.81
C LEU A 587 -16.17 22.99 -3.35
N GLY A 588 -16.73 23.79 -2.44
CA GLY A 588 -16.81 23.45 -1.02
C GLY A 588 -17.82 22.33 -0.75
N ASN A 589 -18.77 22.10 -1.66
CA ASN A 589 -19.75 21.02 -1.55
C ASN A 589 -19.16 19.67 -2.02
N GLN A 590 -18.26 19.09 -1.22
CA GLN A 590 -17.63 17.78 -1.48
C GLN A 590 -18.42 16.64 -0.82
N ASP A 591 -19.68 16.48 -1.20
CA ASP A 591 -20.46 15.32 -0.74
C ASP A 591 -19.82 14.03 -1.22
N CYS A 592 -19.37 13.17 -0.29
CA CYS A 592 -18.90 11.84 -0.63
C CYS A 592 -20.08 10.87 -0.61
N TYR A 593 -20.49 10.43 -1.79
CA TYR A 593 -21.55 9.44 -1.98
C TYR A 593 -21.14 8.41 -3.04
N ILE A 594 -21.80 7.26 -3.03
CA ILE A 594 -21.62 6.27 -4.09
C ILE A 594 -22.74 6.52 -5.10
N PRO A 595 -22.46 6.99 -6.33
CA PRO A 595 -23.49 7.21 -7.33
C PRO A 595 -24.16 5.88 -7.70
N GLY A 596 -25.49 5.90 -7.87
CA GLY A 596 -26.20 4.79 -8.46
C GLY A 596 -25.97 4.79 -9.95
N LEU A 597 -25.24 3.79 -10.45
CA LEU A 597 -24.87 3.65 -11.86
C LEU A 597 -25.56 2.43 -12.47
N VAL A 598 -26.15 2.60 -13.65
CA VAL A 598 -26.66 1.49 -14.47
C VAL A 598 -25.73 1.29 -15.66
N PRO A 599 -25.09 0.12 -15.82
CA PRO A 599 -24.21 -0.13 -16.95
C PRO A 599 -24.98 -0.20 -18.28
N LYS A 600 -24.34 0.25 -19.35
CA LYS A 600 -24.75 0.12 -20.76
C LYS A 600 -23.90 -0.95 -21.46
N ILE A 601 -24.28 -1.30 -22.68
CA ILE A 601 -23.35 -1.97 -23.60
C ILE A 601 -22.17 -1.00 -23.83
N PRO A 602 -20.93 -1.38 -23.48
CA PRO A 602 -19.83 -0.44 -23.39
C PRO A 602 -19.47 0.14 -24.76
N GLY A 603 -19.42 1.47 -24.85
CA GLY A 603 -18.80 2.16 -25.97
C GLY A 603 -17.26 2.17 -25.89
N ARG A 604 -16.61 3.26 -26.31
CA ARG A 604 -15.16 3.46 -26.18
C ARG A 604 -14.81 4.62 -25.28
N PHE A 605 -13.61 4.59 -24.74
CA PHE A 605 -12.97 5.78 -24.19
C PHE A 605 -12.08 6.45 -25.23
N TYR A 606 -12.09 7.78 -25.24
CA TYR A 606 -11.25 8.59 -26.10
C TYR A 606 -10.49 9.58 -25.24
N TYR A 607 -9.18 9.66 -25.45
CA TYR A 607 -8.28 10.58 -24.78
C TYR A 607 -7.66 11.49 -25.82
N TYR A 608 -7.59 12.78 -25.52
CA TYR A 608 -6.91 13.75 -26.36
C TYR A 608 -6.05 14.68 -25.51
N PHE A 609 -4.74 14.57 -25.69
CA PHE A 609 -3.74 15.44 -25.09
C PHE A 609 -3.43 16.60 -26.06
N GLY A 610 -3.85 17.80 -25.68
CA GLY A 610 -3.64 19.02 -26.46
C GLY A 610 -2.19 19.50 -26.44
N LYS A 611 -1.97 20.65 -27.09
CA LYS A 611 -0.63 21.23 -27.23
C LYS A 611 -0.06 21.64 -25.86
N PRO A 612 1.18 21.27 -25.50
CA PRO A 612 1.79 21.70 -24.26
C PRO A 612 1.98 23.21 -24.17
N ILE A 613 1.56 23.81 -23.05
CA ILE A 613 1.81 25.21 -22.68
C ILE A 613 3.16 25.27 -21.94
N ASP A 614 4.15 25.92 -22.56
CA ASP A 614 5.48 26.06 -21.97
C ASP A 614 5.55 27.25 -20.99
N LEU A 615 6.02 26.97 -19.77
CA LEU A 615 6.23 27.96 -18.72
C LEU A 615 7.71 28.27 -18.48
N ALA A 616 8.64 27.70 -19.25
CA ALA A 616 10.06 27.99 -19.15
C ALA A 616 10.33 29.49 -19.29
N GLY A 617 11.09 30.06 -18.33
CA GLY A 617 11.42 31.48 -18.29
C GLY A 617 10.30 32.41 -17.81
N LYS A 618 9.07 31.92 -17.56
CA LYS A 618 7.91 32.74 -17.17
C LYS A 618 7.74 32.92 -15.65
N GLU A 619 8.69 32.47 -14.82
CA GLU A 619 8.57 32.54 -13.35
C GLU A 619 8.30 33.96 -12.84
N LYS A 620 9.06 34.96 -13.31
CA LYS A 620 8.91 36.35 -12.84
C LYS A 620 7.58 36.95 -13.25
N GLU A 621 7.15 36.65 -14.47
CA GLU A 621 5.90 37.12 -15.05
C GLU A 621 4.70 36.53 -14.31
N LEU A 622 4.70 35.22 -14.08
CA LEU A 622 3.60 34.49 -13.44
C LEU A 622 3.62 34.59 -11.90
N LYS A 623 4.45 35.47 -11.33
CA LYS A 623 4.25 35.96 -9.94
C LYS A 623 3.07 36.91 -9.86
N ASP A 624 2.79 37.63 -10.95
CA ASP A 624 1.58 38.42 -11.12
C ASP A 624 0.35 37.51 -11.15
N LYS A 625 -0.67 37.83 -10.34
CA LYS A 625 -1.88 37.03 -10.23
C LYS A 625 -2.74 37.10 -11.49
N GLU A 626 -2.79 38.24 -12.17
CA GLU A 626 -3.60 38.43 -13.37
C GLU A 626 -3.02 37.61 -14.53
N LYS A 627 -1.70 37.68 -14.73
CA LYS A 627 -1.02 36.87 -15.75
C LYS A 627 -1.06 35.37 -15.48
N ALA A 628 -0.96 34.97 -14.22
CA ALA A 628 -1.18 33.58 -13.84
C ALA A 628 -2.62 33.13 -14.12
N GLN A 629 -3.59 34.03 -13.95
CA GLN A 629 -4.99 33.77 -14.27
C GLN A 629 -5.24 33.61 -15.77
N GLU A 630 -4.57 34.39 -16.62
CA GLU A 630 -4.66 34.24 -18.08
C GLU A 630 -4.23 32.83 -18.54
N VAL A 631 -3.07 32.36 -18.06
CA VAL A 631 -2.57 31.01 -18.38
C VAL A 631 -3.47 29.92 -17.80
N TYR A 632 -4.04 30.16 -16.62
CA TYR A 632 -5.02 29.26 -16.00
C TYR A 632 -6.30 29.11 -16.84
N LEU A 633 -6.86 30.23 -17.30
CA LEU A 633 -8.04 30.25 -18.16
C LEU A 633 -7.75 29.67 -19.54
N GLN A 634 -6.54 29.90 -20.08
CA GLN A 634 -6.07 29.23 -21.30
C GLN A 634 -6.09 27.71 -21.11
N ALA A 635 -5.46 27.19 -20.06
CA ALA A 635 -5.44 25.75 -19.79
C ALA A 635 -6.85 25.17 -19.63
N LYS A 636 -7.75 25.88 -18.92
CA LYS A 636 -9.15 25.46 -18.77
C LYS A 636 -9.87 25.41 -20.12
N SER A 637 -9.74 26.45 -20.95
CA SER A 637 -10.38 26.52 -22.27
C SER A 637 -9.86 25.43 -23.21
N GLU A 638 -8.56 25.12 -23.18
CA GLU A 638 -7.97 24.04 -23.97
C GLU A 638 -8.53 22.67 -23.56
N VAL A 639 -8.76 22.42 -22.26
CA VAL A 639 -9.42 21.18 -21.79
C VAL A 639 -10.85 21.09 -22.34
N GLU A 640 -11.63 22.17 -22.27
CA GLU A 640 -12.99 22.23 -22.82
C GLU A 640 -13.00 21.97 -24.33
N GLN A 641 -12.05 22.54 -25.07
CA GLN A 641 -11.88 22.32 -26.50
C GLN A 641 -11.50 20.86 -26.81
N CYS A 642 -10.61 20.25 -26.02
CA CYS A 642 -10.25 18.83 -26.18
C CYS A 642 -11.48 17.93 -26.02
N ILE A 643 -12.29 18.18 -24.99
CA ILE A 643 -13.54 17.45 -24.74
C ILE A 643 -14.54 17.65 -25.88
N ALA A 644 -14.73 18.90 -26.34
CA ALA A 644 -15.63 19.21 -27.44
C ALA A 644 -15.22 18.51 -28.74
N TYR A 645 -13.92 18.51 -29.06
CA TYR A 645 -13.36 17.79 -30.19
C TYR A 645 -13.65 16.28 -30.12
N LEU A 646 -13.39 15.66 -28.97
CA LEU A 646 -13.64 14.24 -28.75
C LEU A 646 -15.14 13.88 -28.86
N LYS A 647 -16.02 14.69 -28.27
CA LYS A 647 -17.48 14.51 -28.37
C LYS A 647 -17.96 14.58 -29.82
N MET A 648 -17.37 15.45 -30.64
CA MET A 648 -17.68 15.52 -32.07
C MET A 648 -17.15 14.30 -32.82
N LYS A 649 -15.86 13.97 -32.66
CA LYS A 649 -15.20 12.92 -33.44
C LYS A 649 -15.72 11.52 -33.13
N ARG A 650 -16.07 11.22 -31.87
CA ARG A 650 -16.60 9.89 -31.49
C ARG A 650 -17.90 9.52 -32.21
N GLU A 651 -18.70 10.50 -32.63
CA GLU A 651 -19.95 10.24 -33.37
C GLU A 651 -19.67 9.68 -34.78
N CYS A 652 -18.47 9.90 -35.30
CA CYS A 652 -18.00 9.35 -36.57
C CYS A 652 -17.25 8.01 -36.41
N ASP A 653 -17.10 7.46 -35.21
CA ASP A 653 -16.40 6.17 -35.02
C ASP A 653 -17.34 4.98 -35.34
N PRO A 654 -17.13 4.24 -36.44
CA PRO A 654 -17.93 3.05 -36.77
C PRO A 654 -17.74 1.92 -35.74
N TYR A 655 -16.66 1.98 -34.95
CA TYR A 655 -16.31 1.03 -33.90
C TYR A 655 -16.61 1.55 -32.50
N ARG A 656 -17.38 2.65 -32.35
CA ARG A 656 -17.80 3.16 -31.03
C ARG A 656 -18.55 2.12 -30.21
N GLN A 657 -19.35 1.29 -30.84
CA GLN A 657 -20.16 0.25 -30.17
C GLN A 657 -19.41 -1.09 -30.09
N LEU A 658 -19.70 -1.89 -29.06
CA LEU A 658 -19.01 -3.16 -28.81
C LEU A 658 -19.16 -4.18 -29.95
N LEU A 659 -20.36 -4.31 -30.54
CA LEU A 659 -20.62 -5.34 -31.54
C LEU A 659 -19.78 -5.19 -32.83
N PRO A 660 -19.68 -4.00 -33.46
CA PRO A 660 -18.75 -3.77 -34.57
C PRO A 660 -17.30 -4.12 -34.23
N ARG A 661 -16.84 -3.83 -33.00
CA ARG A 661 -15.48 -4.18 -32.54
C ARG A 661 -15.27 -5.69 -32.48
N MET A 662 -16.21 -6.42 -31.88
CA MET A 662 -16.14 -7.87 -31.79
C MET A 662 -16.13 -8.52 -33.18
N MET A 663 -16.94 -8.02 -34.12
CA MET A 663 -16.95 -8.51 -35.51
C MET A 663 -15.63 -8.25 -36.24
N TYR A 664 -15.00 -7.10 -35.99
CA TYR A 664 -13.68 -6.77 -36.54
C TYR A 664 -12.60 -7.72 -36.00
N GLN A 665 -12.56 -7.92 -34.67
CA GLN A 665 -11.60 -8.82 -34.04
C GLN A 665 -11.81 -10.28 -34.45
N ALA A 666 -13.05 -10.73 -34.62
CA ALA A 666 -13.35 -12.08 -35.10
C ALA A 666 -12.84 -12.32 -36.53
N SER A 667 -12.78 -11.27 -37.36
CA SER A 667 -12.33 -11.37 -38.76
C SER A 667 -10.84 -11.11 -38.97
N HIS A 668 -10.20 -10.30 -38.11
CA HIS A 668 -8.79 -9.89 -38.27
C HIS A 668 -7.86 -10.51 -37.22
N GLY A 669 -8.41 -11.02 -36.12
CA GLY A 669 -7.68 -11.55 -34.98
C GLY A 669 -7.89 -10.71 -33.72
N TRP A 670 -7.89 -11.39 -32.56
CA TRP A 670 -8.15 -10.76 -31.25
C TRP A 670 -7.04 -9.80 -30.79
N SER A 671 -5.87 -9.86 -31.41
CA SER A 671 -4.73 -8.97 -31.13
C SER A 671 -4.63 -7.78 -32.09
N CYS A 672 -5.54 -7.64 -33.05
CA CYS A 672 -5.50 -6.53 -34.00
C CYS A 672 -5.95 -5.21 -33.35
N GLU A 673 -5.26 -4.14 -33.70
CA GLU A 673 -5.66 -2.78 -33.33
C GLU A 673 -6.98 -2.44 -34.03
N ILE A 674 -7.98 -2.08 -33.23
CA ILE A 674 -9.32 -1.78 -33.74
C ILE A 674 -9.32 -0.35 -34.30
N PRO A 675 -9.66 -0.14 -35.58
CA PRO A 675 -9.71 1.18 -36.19
C PRO A 675 -10.66 2.13 -35.46
N THR A 676 -10.55 3.41 -35.76
CA THR A 676 -11.44 4.47 -35.26
C THR A 676 -11.59 5.56 -36.34
N PHE A 677 -12.26 6.66 -36.03
CA PHE A 677 -12.48 7.79 -36.93
C PHE A 677 -11.19 8.38 -37.53
N ASP A 678 -11.32 9.06 -38.67
CA ASP A 678 -10.21 9.78 -39.31
C ASP A 678 -9.88 11.11 -38.62
N LEU A 679 -8.58 11.43 -38.56
CA LEU A 679 -8.05 12.62 -37.92
C LEU A 679 -8.29 13.87 -38.76
#